data_AF-A0A662WVX3-F1
#
_entry.id   AF-A0A662WVX3-F1
#
_cell.length_a   1.000
_cell.length_b   1.000
_cell.length_c   1.000
_cell.angle_alpha   90.00
_cell.angle_beta   90.00
_cell.angle_gamma   90.00
#
_symmetry.space_group_name_H-M   'P 1'
#
loop_
_entity.id
_entity.type
_entity.pdbx_description
1 polymer ?
#
loop_
_entity_poly.entity_id
_entity_poly.type
_entity_poly.pdbx_seq_one_letter_code
_entity_poly.pdbx_strand_id
1 'polypeptide(L)'
;MKGEDYCKSHLGQKVVNTEEAAEEITVEEVAGEIIVEEVAEEIIVEEVAEEIIVEEVAEEIIVEEAAEEIIVEEAAEEIIVEEVAGEIIVEEVAELIENEKKKTENNIANTIIDMSPNHASITEPPSTLDSITSTNGVEDKVYTTSDTPISPKLNNCSLFESIFDIKKGGIRTKNLRSLGSNEFVEAFDRNKLAFILNNIDAVKAKYRPNARDGLSIDTFYFASRPTTGGDGEISVQYIQNHEKKLRGRYQAIKSISGQAMVREVRQTIFDEKYTDIDMDNCHPVIQVWLCHNLNIPCKFLKQYVDHREEIIRDLIILNPGMTREDFKKLFLSINYGNINNYKAIESKSAFLKSYYEESGTIKAALCDKFTVFRDETREIRNKQNKRYNYLGAAVSHICAFVENQLLMIISDHLRSKIGDRYYGSILCFDGIMIPSDCFSDLYIPELEAIFNMMDIPMKLSVKPFKPLDLEGEFGYDSQVEYVYVDPLTVRSTCKTVPPICDAQANNSFIDYLELQKSPQTYASMSTFITNNIAFISDGGQSVYLTKNLSSADKNIQYKTIALSEAKGAFSLMFDIIGEEKPKSLMSLISKFQATITYSHRDFIPFGAKAEPWDYSCLIFNQFSGFIHPYESNFQIDYSLIAGFLGHIESIWANGNKDVAICILKLFASILQNPSKKTGVCLVVTGPEGFGKNIVTDMLRDFVMGLKYVLETPSMHAITQRFNGCLENKLLTVLNEAANLSDSSHGDQDILKDLITEDRRLIEPKGRAPYTVRDCNNYICFSNNEYVIRASTEMRRFVFLRGSDSRVGDKKYFQNIADDFEKREAGIHLYHYLMNLDISGFNPQRDFPTTEMKKELQADAI
;
A
#
# COMPACT_ATOMS: atom_id res chain seq x y z
N MET A 1 15.86 -3.54 -21.19
CA MET A 1 15.44 -2.65 -22.30
C MET A 1 14.49 -1.64 -21.69
N LYS A 2 15.04 -0.48 -21.28
CA LYS A 2 14.41 0.80 -21.57
C LYS A 2 14.84 1.20 -23.00
N GLY A 3 14.15 2.14 -23.62
CA GLY A 3 14.63 2.80 -24.84
C GLY A 3 15.70 3.84 -24.50
N GLU A 4 16.52 4.14 -25.51
CA GLU A 4 17.26 5.39 -25.66
C GLU A 4 16.32 6.24 -26.56
N ASP A 5 15.43 7.03 -25.94
CA ASP A 5 14.35 7.74 -26.64
C ASP A 5 14.82 9.13 -27.10
N TYR A 6 15.77 9.12 -28.04
CA TYR A 6 16.40 10.29 -28.65
C TYR A 6 15.51 10.94 -29.70
N CYS A 7 15.16 12.23 -29.53
CA CYS A 7 14.26 12.94 -30.44
C CYS A 7 15.04 13.83 -31.43
N LYS A 8 14.87 13.59 -32.73
CA LYS A 8 15.57 14.33 -33.80
C LYS A 8 14.66 14.73 -34.97
N SER A 9 14.25 16.00 -35.02
CA SER A 9 13.46 16.58 -36.13
C SER A 9 14.35 17.15 -37.22
N HIS A 10 13.89 17.07 -38.48
CA HIS A 10 14.63 17.55 -39.65
C HIS A 10 13.68 18.31 -40.61
N LEU A 11 14.17 19.41 -41.19
CA LEU A 11 13.70 20.09 -42.42
C LEU A 11 12.19 20.00 -42.77
N GLY A 12 11.44 21.04 -42.40
CA GLY A 12 10.06 21.25 -42.84
C GLY A 12 8.98 20.65 -41.93
N GLN A 13 9.33 20.28 -40.70
CA GLN A 13 8.37 19.96 -39.65
C GLN A 13 7.65 21.24 -39.19
N LYS A 14 6.36 21.14 -38.84
CA LYS A 14 5.50 22.31 -38.58
C LYS A 14 5.41 22.73 -37.12
N VAL A 15 5.54 21.77 -36.20
CA VAL A 15 5.49 21.92 -34.74
C VAL A 15 6.33 20.76 -34.16
N VAL A 16 7.04 21.01 -33.07
CA VAL A 16 7.61 19.97 -32.20
C VAL A 16 6.91 20.06 -30.84
N ASN A 17 6.45 18.92 -30.30
CA ASN A 17 5.74 18.86 -29.04
C ASN A 17 6.13 17.57 -28.28
N THR A 18 6.59 17.70 -27.03
CA THR A 18 7.22 16.61 -26.25
C THR A 18 6.83 16.68 -24.77
N GLU A 19 6.22 15.62 -24.22
CA GLU A 19 5.75 15.54 -22.80
C GLU A 19 6.89 15.20 -21.80
N GLU A 20 7.79 14.25 -22.10
CA GLU A 20 8.88 13.84 -21.19
C GLU A 20 10.05 13.28 -22.03
N ALA A 21 11.26 13.87 -21.93
CA ALA A 21 12.47 13.43 -22.63
C ALA A 21 13.60 13.08 -21.66
N ALA A 22 14.25 11.93 -21.86
CA ALA A 22 15.09 11.29 -20.84
C ALA A 22 16.62 11.49 -21.02
N GLU A 23 17.04 12.06 -22.15
CA GLU A 23 18.43 12.38 -22.54
C GLU A 23 18.38 13.73 -23.31
N GLU A 24 18.83 13.81 -24.58
CA GLU A 24 18.91 15.02 -25.42
C GLU A 24 17.69 15.21 -26.37
N ILE A 25 17.31 16.48 -26.65
CA ILE A 25 16.49 16.87 -27.83
C ILE A 25 17.35 17.69 -28.82
N THR A 26 17.50 17.23 -30.06
CA THR A 26 18.11 18.03 -31.15
C THR A 26 17.10 18.40 -32.24
N VAL A 27 17.16 19.64 -32.70
CA VAL A 27 16.29 20.19 -33.73
C VAL A 27 17.10 20.93 -34.80
N GLU A 28 17.00 20.48 -36.06
CA GLU A 28 17.57 21.20 -37.21
C GLU A 28 16.69 22.42 -37.57
N GLU A 29 15.60 22.24 -38.34
CA GLU A 29 14.77 23.36 -38.85
C GLU A 29 13.26 23.10 -38.60
N VAL A 30 12.56 24.04 -37.94
CA VAL A 30 11.11 23.98 -37.68
C VAL A 30 10.38 25.23 -38.21
N ALA A 31 9.38 25.00 -39.05
CA ALA A 31 8.56 26.03 -39.68
C ALA A 31 7.32 26.42 -38.83
N GLY A 32 7.53 26.51 -37.52
CA GLY A 32 6.53 26.84 -36.49
C GLY A 32 7.01 26.52 -35.07
N GLU A 33 6.11 26.56 -34.09
CA GLU A 33 6.41 26.47 -32.65
C GLU A 33 7.13 25.18 -32.18
N ILE A 34 7.96 25.32 -31.13
CA ILE A 34 8.48 24.21 -30.31
C ILE A 34 7.85 24.31 -28.91
N ILE A 35 7.32 23.20 -28.40
CA ILE A 35 6.78 23.09 -27.03
C ILE A 35 7.36 21.85 -26.34
N VAL A 36 7.95 22.01 -25.15
CA VAL A 36 8.56 20.92 -24.38
C VAL A 36 8.17 21.03 -22.90
N GLU A 37 7.68 19.94 -22.30
CA GLU A 37 7.36 19.90 -20.86
C GLU A 37 8.62 19.58 -20.02
N GLU A 38 9.14 18.35 -19.96
CA GLU A 38 10.34 18.00 -19.15
C GLU A 38 11.50 17.38 -19.97
N VAL A 39 12.76 17.85 -19.79
CA VAL A 39 13.99 17.27 -20.38
C VAL A 39 15.07 17.02 -19.33
N ALA A 40 15.66 15.82 -19.35
CA ALA A 40 16.58 15.34 -18.32
C ALA A 40 18.08 15.63 -18.56
N GLU A 41 18.50 16.07 -19.75
CA GLU A 41 19.85 16.57 -20.05
C GLU A 41 19.77 17.92 -20.81
N GLU A 42 19.91 17.97 -22.14
CA GLU A 42 20.02 19.21 -22.93
C GLU A 42 19.00 19.38 -24.09
N ILE A 43 18.76 20.64 -24.51
CA ILE A 43 18.01 20.99 -25.74
C ILE A 43 18.92 21.79 -26.69
N ILE A 44 19.03 21.36 -27.95
CA ILE A 44 19.79 22.03 -29.01
C ILE A 44 18.90 22.33 -30.22
N VAL A 45 18.90 23.58 -30.70
CA VAL A 45 18.06 24.07 -31.80
C VAL A 45 18.87 24.91 -32.79
N GLU A 46 18.86 24.57 -34.08
CA GLU A 46 19.47 25.39 -35.15
C GLU A 46 18.53 26.54 -35.59
N GLU A 47 17.38 26.26 -36.24
CA GLU A 47 16.46 27.31 -36.76
C GLU A 47 14.96 27.09 -36.40
N VAL A 48 14.31 28.11 -35.83
CA VAL A 48 12.86 28.14 -35.52
C VAL A 48 12.16 29.40 -36.05
N ALA A 49 11.07 29.19 -36.78
CA ALA A 49 10.32 30.25 -37.48
C ALA A 49 9.18 30.92 -36.68
N GLU A 50 8.83 30.44 -35.48
CA GLU A 50 7.84 31.02 -34.56
C GLU A 50 8.46 31.06 -33.14
N GLU A 51 7.75 30.60 -32.09
CA GLU A 51 8.19 30.64 -30.68
C GLU A 51 8.83 29.31 -30.19
N ILE A 52 9.65 29.37 -29.14
CA ILE A 52 10.16 28.21 -28.38
C ILE A 52 9.65 28.30 -26.94
N ILE A 53 8.95 27.27 -26.46
CA ILE A 53 8.35 27.19 -25.13
C ILE A 53 8.84 25.92 -24.41
N VAL A 54 9.37 26.07 -23.20
CA VAL A 54 9.98 24.99 -22.40
C VAL A 54 9.58 25.10 -20.93
N GLU A 55 9.06 24.03 -20.30
CA GLU A 55 8.72 24.05 -18.86
C GLU A 55 9.93 23.71 -17.95
N GLU A 56 10.60 22.55 -18.07
CA GLU A 56 11.75 22.16 -17.22
C GLU A 56 12.92 21.52 -18.02
N VAL A 57 14.16 22.01 -17.85
CA VAL A 57 15.40 21.41 -18.41
C VAL A 57 16.48 21.26 -17.34
N ALA A 58 17.12 20.09 -17.31
CA ALA A 58 18.03 19.71 -16.23
C ALA A 58 19.51 20.13 -16.38
N GLU A 59 20.01 20.42 -17.59
CA GLU A 59 21.37 20.94 -17.81
C GLU A 59 21.35 22.23 -18.65
N GLU A 60 21.43 22.17 -19.99
CA GLU A 60 21.61 23.35 -20.86
C GLU A 60 20.54 23.50 -21.98
N ILE A 61 20.31 24.75 -22.43
CA ILE A 61 19.51 25.07 -23.63
C ILE A 61 20.36 25.90 -24.60
N ILE A 62 20.48 25.45 -25.85
CA ILE A 62 21.29 26.09 -26.91
C ILE A 62 20.40 26.38 -28.13
N VAL A 63 20.36 27.63 -28.58
CA VAL A 63 19.59 28.07 -29.77
C VAL A 63 20.44 28.94 -30.70
N GLU A 64 20.57 28.57 -31.97
CA GLU A 64 21.27 29.41 -32.97
C GLU A 64 20.37 30.56 -33.47
N GLU A 65 19.21 30.29 -34.10
CA GLU A 65 18.28 31.34 -34.60
C GLU A 65 16.80 31.07 -34.26
N ALA A 66 16.15 32.04 -33.60
CA ALA A 66 14.70 32.04 -33.32
C ALA A 66 14.00 33.33 -33.81
N ALA A 67 12.92 33.18 -34.58
CA ALA A 67 12.27 34.27 -35.28
C ALA A 67 11.26 35.09 -34.45
N GLU A 68 10.70 34.53 -33.36
CA GLU A 68 9.81 35.27 -32.43
C GLU A 68 10.38 35.26 -30.99
N GLU A 69 9.70 34.64 -30.01
CA GLU A 69 10.10 34.68 -28.58
C GLU A 69 10.60 33.31 -28.06
N ILE A 70 11.42 33.34 -27.01
CA ILE A 70 11.89 32.14 -26.28
C ILE A 70 11.41 32.24 -24.83
N ILE A 71 10.68 31.23 -24.36
CA ILE A 71 10.03 31.19 -23.04
C ILE A 71 10.45 29.92 -22.30
N VAL A 72 11.01 30.06 -21.09
CA VAL A 72 11.47 28.95 -20.23
C VAL A 72 10.95 29.13 -18.79
N GLU A 73 10.23 28.16 -18.21
CA GLU A 73 9.86 28.21 -16.78
C GLU A 73 11.10 27.92 -15.88
N GLU A 74 11.71 26.73 -15.93
CA GLU A 74 12.89 26.36 -15.10
C GLU A 74 14.01 25.70 -15.95
N ALA A 75 15.26 26.18 -15.85
CA ALA A 75 16.44 25.51 -16.43
C ALA A 75 17.65 25.52 -15.47
N ALA A 76 18.31 24.38 -15.29
CA ALA A 76 19.10 24.14 -14.08
C ALA A 76 20.61 24.43 -14.15
N GLU A 77 21.25 24.61 -15.33
CA GLU A 77 22.62 25.16 -15.43
C GLU A 77 22.70 26.46 -16.28
N GLU A 78 22.63 26.42 -17.63
CA GLU A 78 22.87 27.61 -18.50
C GLU A 78 21.91 27.70 -19.74
N ILE A 79 21.70 28.93 -20.28
CA ILE A 79 20.95 29.18 -21.53
C ILE A 79 21.78 30.05 -22.49
N ILE A 80 22.03 29.53 -23.70
CA ILE A 80 22.86 30.15 -24.76
C ILE A 80 22.00 30.44 -25.99
N VAL A 81 22.02 31.69 -26.49
CA VAL A 81 21.24 32.11 -27.68
C VAL A 81 22.06 33.02 -28.60
N GLU A 82 22.35 32.59 -29.83
CA GLU A 82 23.11 33.43 -30.79
C GLU A 82 22.26 34.56 -31.39
N GLU A 83 21.08 34.26 -31.95
CA GLU A 83 20.14 35.22 -32.54
C GLU A 83 18.69 34.95 -32.11
N VAL A 84 18.02 36.00 -31.61
CA VAL A 84 16.57 35.99 -31.40
C VAL A 84 15.99 37.36 -31.73
N ALA A 85 14.93 37.40 -32.53
CA ALA A 85 14.34 38.64 -33.00
C ALA A 85 13.44 39.31 -31.94
N GLY A 86 12.71 38.52 -31.14
CA GLY A 86 11.85 38.97 -30.04
C GLY A 86 12.57 39.13 -28.70
N GLU A 87 11.86 38.76 -27.63
CA GLU A 87 12.32 38.75 -26.24
C GLU A 87 12.66 37.31 -25.76
N ILE A 88 13.45 37.22 -24.68
CA ILE A 88 13.75 35.97 -23.97
C ILE A 88 13.14 36.11 -22.57
N ILE A 89 12.26 35.19 -22.19
CA ILE A 89 11.53 35.18 -20.92
C ILE A 89 11.92 33.92 -20.14
N VAL A 90 12.39 34.09 -18.90
CA VAL A 90 12.89 33.01 -18.03
C VAL A 90 12.37 33.23 -16.61
N GLU A 91 11.74 32.22 -15.98
CA GLU A 91 11.27 32.35 -14.58
C GLU A 91 12.35 31.98 -13.53
N GLU A 92 13.02 30.81 -13.61
CA GLU A 92 14.09 30.40 -12.67
C GLU A 92 15.27 29.70 -13.39
N VAL A 93 16.49 30.26 -13.27
CA VAL A 93 17.75 29.74 -13.86
C VAL A 93 18.92 29.85 -12.87
N ALA A 94 19.90 28.93 -12.96
CA ALA A 94 21.03 28.85 -12.03
C ALA A 94 22.21 29.79 -12.34
N GLU A 95 22.83 29.71 -13.53
CA GLU A 95 23.90 30.63 -13.95
C GLU A 95 23.51 31.43 -15.22
N LEU A 96 24.43 31.74 -16.14
CA LEU A 96 24.29 32.89 -17.05
C LEU A 96 23.23 32.74 -18.17
N ILE A 97 22.80 33.90 -18.71
CA ILE A 97 22.21 34.01 -20.04
C ILE A 97 23.18 34.86 -20.87
N GLU A 98 23.81 34.28 -21.90
CA GLU A 98 24.68 35.02 -22.83
C GLU A 98 24.04 35.10 -24.23
N ASN A 99 23.62 36.31 -24.60
CA ASN A 99 23.20 36.64 -25.97
C ASN A 99 24.36 37.31 -26.71
N GLU A 100 24.87 36.68 -27.77
CA GLU A 100 26.06 37.12 -28.50
C GLU A 100 25.90 38.50 -29.15
N LYS A 101 24.70 38.83 -29.67
CA LYS A 101 24.46 39.99 -30.55
C LYS A 101 24.00 41.28 -29.85
N LYS A 102 23.30 41.24 -28.70
CA LYS A 102 22.76 42.44 -28.00
C LYS A 102 23.75 43.15 -27.03
N LYS A 103 25.06 43.22 -27.34
CA LYS A 103 26.11 43.81 -26.48
C LYS A 103 26.25 45.36 -26.52
N THR A 104 25.15 46.14 -26.44
CA THR A 104 25.24 47.63 -26.32
C THR A 104 24.11 48.32 -25.52
N GLU A 105 24.45 49.48 -24.93
CA GLU A 105 23.59 50.51 -24.30
C GLU A 105 22.91 50.25 -22.93
N ASN A 106 23.60 50.68 -21.86
CA ASN A 106 23.00 51.01 -20.55
C ASN A 106 22.43 52.45 -20.54
N ASN A 107 21.26 52.71 -19.94
CA ASN A 107 20.97 54.00 -19.28
C ASN A 107 19.76 54.00 -18.31
N ILE A 108 19.65 55.03 -17.47
CA ILE A 108 18.80 55.08 -16.25
C ILE A 108 17.89 56.33 -16.25
N ALA A 109 16.60 56.21 -15.86
CA ALA A 109 15.82 57.32 -15.29
C ALA A 109 14.53 56.89 -14.52
N ASN A 110 14.25 57.54 -13.39
CA ASN A 110 12.97 57.50 -12.67
C ASN A 110 12.07 58.69 -13.06
N THR A 111 10.77 58.67 -12.72
CA THR A 111 9.99 59.87 -12.31
C THR A 111 8.78 59.48 -11.44
N ILE A 112 8.39 60.37 -10.52
CA ILE A 112 7.34 60.21 -9.48
C ILE A 112 6.30 61.32 -9.64
N ILE A 113 5.00 61.04 -9.42
CA ILE A 113 4.02 62.04 -8.92
C ILE A 113 3.09 61.39 -7.87
N ASP A 114 2.83 62.12 -6.79
CA ASP A 114 1.82 61.87 -5.73
C ASP A 114 0.74 62.97 -5.78
N MET A 115 -0.46 62.72 -5.23
CA MET A 115 -1.17 63.65 -4.32
C MET A 115 -2.58 63.16 -3.90
N SER A 116 -2.80 63.10 -2.59
CA SER A 116 -4.12 63.10 -1.90
C SER A 116 -4.62 64.56 -1.68
N PRO A 117 -5.66 64.93 -0.85
CA PRO A 117 -6.61 64.14 -0.01
C PRO A 117 -8.09 64.65 0.00
N ASN A 118 -9.00 64.01 0.78
CA ASN A 118 -9.73 64.63 1.92
C ASN A 118 -10.82 63.77 2.64
N HIS A 119 -11.02 64.13 3.92
CA HIS A 119 -12.03 63.74 4.95
C HIS A 119 -13.53 63.71 4.54
N ALA A 120 -14.51 63.10 5.25
CA ALA A 120 -14.63 62.08 6.34
C ALA A 120 -16.18 61.79 6.56
N SER A 121 -16.82 61.33 7.66
CA SER A 121 -16.50 60.99 9.07
C SER A 121 -17.65 60.25 9.84
N ILE A 122 -17.30 59.26 10.69
CA ILE A 122 -17.94 58.82 11.98
C ILE A 122 -19.43 58.35 12.03
N THR A 123 -19.67 57.07 12.38
CA THR A 123 -20.51 56.58 13.54
C THR A 123 -20.56 55.03 13.61
N GLU A 124 -20.90 54.44 14.77
CA GLU A 124 -20.96 52.98 15.08
C GLU A 124 -22.37 52.56 15.63
N PRO A 125 -22.63 51.32 16.07
CA PRO A 125 -23.00 50.10 15.30
C PRO A 125 -24.38 49.55 15.82
N PRO A 126 -24.79 48.25 15.72
CA PRO A 126 -24.34 47.10 14.91
C PRO A 126 -25.51 46.35 14.16
N SER A 127 -25.20 45.17 13.61
CA SER A 127 -26.09 43.99 13.36
C SER A 127 -26.68 43.73 11.95
N THR A 128 -27.07 42.46 11.76
CA THR A 128 -27.68 41.78 10.59
C THR A 128 -26.85 41.58 9.31
N LEU A 129 -26.91 40.34 8.78
CA LEU A 129 -26.61 40.02 7.38
C LEU A 129 -27.76 40.54 6.51
N ASP A 130 -27.44 41.19 5.39
CA ASP A 130 -27.79 40.68 4.05
C ASP A 130 -27.25 41.58 2.92
N SER A 131 -26.96 40.97 1.77
CA SER A 131 -26.68 41.62 0.46
C SER A 131 -25.62 42.74 0.40
N ILE A 132 -24.40 42.41 -0.03
CA ILE A 132 -23.49 43.38 -0.69
C ILE A 132 -22.96 42.75 -2.00
N THR A 133 -23.51 43.19 -3.13
CA THR A 133 -22.98 42.90 -4.47
C THR A 133 -22.25 44.14 -4.99
N SER A 134 -21.00 44.33 -4.56
CA SER A 134 -20.12 45.42 -5.01
C SER A 134 -18.66 45.01 -4.82
N THR A 135 -17.95 44.69 -5.90
CA THR A 135 -16.52 44.34 -5.90
C THR A 135 -15.59 45.56 -5.81
N ASN A 136 -16.12 46.77 -6.01
CA ASN A 136 -15.36 48.02 -6.05
C ASN A 136 -14.47 48.22 -4.81
N GLY A 137 -13.14 48.19 -5.02
CA GLY A 137 -12.14 48.51 -4.00
C GLY A 137 -11.59 47.33 -3.19
N VAL A 138 -11.94 46.08 -3.51
CA VAL A 138 -11.40 44.89 -2.81
C VAL A 138 -10.05 44.45 -3.38
N GLU A 139 -9.80 44.64 -4.68
CA GLU A 139 -8.60 44.17 -5.38
C GLU A 139 -7.33 44.93 -4.94
N ASP A 140 -7.43 46.25 -4.77
CA ASP A 140 -6.35 47.17 -4.38
C ASP A 140 -6.28 47.42 -2.86
N LYS A 141 -6.98 46.63 -2.04
CA LYS A 141 -7.15 46.91 -0.61
C LYS A 141 -5.84 46.78 0.17
N VAL A 142 -5.40 47.87 0.79
CA VAL A 142 -4.16 47.94 1.59
C VAL A 142 -4.45 47.71 3.08
N TYR A 143 -3.91 46.62 3.63
CA TYR A 143 -3.96 46.30 5.06
C TYR A 143 -2.83 47.02 5.83
N THR A 144 -3.11 47.62 6.98
CA THR A 144 -2.10 48.34 7.77
C THR A 144 -1.58 47.47 8.92
N THR A 145 -0.26 47.32 9.06
CA THR A 145 0.34 46.57 10.17
C THR A 145 0.15 47.30 11.49
N SER A 146 -0.15 46.57 12.56
CA SER A 146 -0.15 47.14 13.91
C SER A 146 1.26 47.12 14.51
N ASP A 147 1.88 48.30 14.61
CA ASP A 147 3.14 48.52 15.34
C ASP A 147 2.88 48.51 16.86
N THR A 148 2.37 47.38 17.36
CA THR A 148 2.25 47.13 18.80
C THR A 148 3.66 46.99 19.36
N PRO A 149 4.15 47.89 20.24
CA PRO A 149 5.52 47.84 20.71
C PRO A 149 5.74 46.58 21.55
N ILE A 150 6.57 45.67 21.05
CA ILE A 150 7.01 44.49 21.79
C ILE A 150 7.62 44.97 23.10
N SER A 151 7.17 44.39 24.22
CA SER A 151 7.62 44.80 25.56
C SER A 151 9.15 44.74 25.66
N PRO A 152 9.80 45.74 26.28
CA PRO A 152 11.26 45.86 26.27
C PRO A 152 11.89 44.59 26.83
N LYS A 153 12.77 43.96 26.03
CA LYS A 153 13.31 42.61 26.29
C LYS A 153 13.80 42.49 27.74
N LEU A 154 13.09 41.68 28.54
CA LEU A 154 13.62 41.22 29.81
C LEU A 154 14.83 40.33 29.50
N ASN A 155 16.03 40.87 29.76
CA ASN A 155 17.30 40.21 29.53
C ASN A 155 17.39 38.94 30.39
N ASN A 156 16.93 37.80 29.83
CA ASN A 156 17.37 36.41 30.06
C ASN A 156 16.44 35.35 29.40
N CYS A 157 15.26 35.70 28.84
CA CYS A 157 14.21 34.71 28.53
C CYS A 157 13.78 34.52 27.05
N SER A 158 14.56 34.96 26.06
CA SER A 158 14.20 34.75 24.63
C SER A 158 14.17 33.26 24.26
N LEU A 159 13.04 32.77 23.74
CA LEU A 159 12.93 31.39 23.23
C LEU A 159 13.89 31.15 22.07
N PHE A 160 14.04 32.11 21.16
CA PHE A 160 14.84 32.00 19.93
C PHE A 160 16.30 31.62 20.24
N GLU A 161 16.95 32.41 21.08
CA GLU A 161 18.33 32.17 21.53
C GLU A 161 18.47 30.92 22.39
N SER A 162 17.40 30.44 23.02
CA SER A 162 17.44 29.21 23.82
C SER A 162 17.46 27.93 22.96
N ILE A 163 16.78 27.93 21.79
CA ILE A 163 16.59 26.75 20.94
C ILE A 163 17.45 26.74 19.66
N PHE A 164 17.93 27.89 19.17
CA PHE A 164 18.72 27.99 17.93
C PHE A 164 20.17 28.45 18.15
N ASP A 165 21.09 27.88 17.36
CA ASP A 165 22.49 28.26 17.27
C ASP A 165 22.78 28.76 15.84
N ILE A 166 22.33 29.99 15.53
CA ILE A 166 22.39 30.57 14.18
C ILE A 166 23.82 30.59 13.60
N LYS A 167 24.84 30.71 14.45
CA LYS A 167 26.26 30.60 14.05
C LYS A 167 26.66 29.22 13.51
N LYS A 168 25.79 28.22 13.62
CA LYS A 168 25.93 26.86 13.07
C LYS A 168 24.74 26.47 12.18
N GLY A 169 23.83 27.40 11.88
CA GLY A 169 22.63 27.15 11.08
C GLY A 169 21.67 26.10 11.64
N GLY A 170 21.66 25.84 12.96
CA GLY A 170 20.96 24.69 13.55
C GLY A 170 20.47 24.90 14.99
N ILE A 171 20.22 23.79 15.71
CA ILE A 171 19.54 23.79 17.03
C ILE A 171 20.51 23.67 18.24
N ARG A 172 20.14 24.26 19.37
CA ARG A 172 20.83 24.10 20.68
C ARG A 172 20.30 22.89 21.44
N THR A 173 20.92 21.73 21.27
CA THR A 173 20.47 20.45 21.86
C THR A 173 20.38 20.41 23.40
N LYS A 174 21.06 21.30 24.13
CA LYS A 174 21.13 21.27 25.61
C LYS A 174 19.87 21.78 26.32
N ASN A 175 19.10 22.65 25.68
CA ASN A 175 18.01 23.40 26.32
C ASN A 175 16.62 23.04 25.78
N LEU A 176 16.53 22.01 24.93
CA LEU A 176 15.27 21.61 24.30
C LEU A 176 14.36 20.95 25.33
N ARG A 177 13.09 21.37 25.34
CA ARG A 177 12.04 20.72 26.14
C ARG A 177 11.63 19.40 25.50
N SER A 178 11.22 18.45 26.33
CA SER A 178 10.84 17.09 25.92
C SER A 178 9.67 16.56 26.75
N LEU A 179 9.03 15.50 26.25
CA LEU A 179 7.76 15.01 26.78
C LEU A 179 7.87 14.39 28.18
N GLY A 180 9.08 14.11 28.69
CA GLY A 180 9.28 13.45 29.99
C GLY A 180 8.96 11.97 29.91
N SER A 181 7.89 11.51 30.57
CA SER A 181 7.27 10.23 30.20
C SER A 181 6.70 10.32 28.79
N ASN A 182 6.80 9.24 28.03
CA ASN A 182 6.18 9.16 26.70
C ASN A 182 5.01 8.17 26.66
N GLU A 183 4.59 7.62 27.80
CA GLU A 183 3.45 6.73 27.96
C GLU A 183 2.21 7.53 28.39
N PHE A 184 1.12 7.37 27.65
CA PHE A 184 -0.16 8.07 27.78
C PHE A 184 -1.32 7.06 27.71
N VAL A 185 -2.51 7.47 28.16
CA VAL A 185 -3.76 6.70 28.01
C VAL A 185 -4.84 7.61 27.43
N GLU A 186 -5.36 7.27 26.26
CA GLU A 186 -6.45 8.02 25.62
C GLU A 186 -7.78 7.32 25.95
N ALA A 187 -8.75 8.07 26.50
CA ALA A 187 -10.10 7.58 26.75
C ALA A 187 -11.03 8.01 25.60
N PHE A 188 -12.02 7.18 25.23
CA PHE A 188 -12.95 7.52 24.15
C PHE A 188 -14.28 6.76 24.25
N ASP A 189 -15.30 7.24 23.55
CA ASP A 189 -16.57 6.57 23.38
C ASP A 189 -16.41 5.39 22.42
N ARG A 190 -16.25 4.20 23.01
CA ARG A 190 -15.97 2.95 22.27
C ARG A 190 -17.24 2.39 21.64
N ASN A 191 -18.41 2.75 22.15
CA ASN A 191 -19.72 2.40 21.61
C ASN A 191 -20.00 3.15 20.29
N LYS A 192 -19.76 4.46 20.25
CA LYS A 192 -19.78 5.26 19.01
C LYS A 192 -18.75 4.73 18.00
N LEU A 193 -17.52 4.37 18.43
CA LEU A 193 -16.53 3.78 17.53
C LEU A 193 -17.00 2.44 16.95
N ALA A 194 -17.58 1.57 17.77
CA ALA A 194 -18.14 0.29 17.32
C ALA A 194 -19.25 0.46 16.28
N PHE A 195 -20.17 1.38 16.54
CA PHE A 195 -21.24 1.73 15.60
C PHE A 195 -20.69 2.31 14.28
N ILE A 196 -19.71 3.22 14.35
CA ILE A 196 -19.03 3.79 13.19
C ILE A 196 -18.38 2.70 12.33
N LEU A 197 -17.69 1.73 12.95
CA LEU A 197 -17.02 0.65 12.23
C LEU A 197 -18.02 -0.34 11.60
N ASN A 198 -19.13 -0.64 12.29
CA ASN A 198 -20.23 -1.45 11.73
C ASN A 198 -20.95 -0.76 10.54
N ASN A 199 -20.86 0.57 10.42
CA ASN A 199 -21.53 1.37 9.37
C ASN A 199 -20.55 2.14 8.46
N ILE A 200 -19.31 1.66 8.36
CA ILE A 200 -18.18 2.49 7.92
C ILE A 200 -18.31 3.09 6.52
N ASP A 201 -18.89 2.37 5.55
CA ASP A 201 -19.06 2.89 4.18
C ASP A 201 -20.01 4.10 4.11
N ALA A 202 -21.08 4.09 4.92
CA ALA A 202 -22.01 5.21 5.03
C ALA A 202 -21.36 6.39 5.77
N VAL A 203 -20.57 6.11 6.81
CA VAL A 203 -19.85 7.13 7.58
C VAL A 203 -18.75 7.80 6.74
N LYS A 204 -17.99 7.04 5.94
CA LYS A 204 -16.98 7.58 5.00
C LYS A 204 -17.58 8.52 3.96
N ALA A 205 -18.84 8.30 3.55
CA ALA A 205 -19.54 9.19 2.64
C ALA A 205 -19.84 10.60 3.24
N LYS A 206 -19.67 10.79 4.55
CA LYS A 206 -19.76 12.11 5.22
C LYS A 206 -18.39 12.74 5.54
N TYR A 207 -17.28 12.11 5.15
CA TYR A 207 -15.96 12.72 5.33
C TYR A 207 -15.76 13.92 4.41
N ARG A 208 -15.05 14.95 4.88
CA ARG A 208 -14.74 16.13 4.05
C ARG A 208 -13.92 15.76 2.80
N PRO A 209 -14.00 16.54 1.71
CA PRO A 209 -13.12 16.38 0.56
C PRO A 209 -11.64 16.34 0.96
N ASN A 210 -10.91 15.36 0.43
CA ASN A 210 -9.50 15.09 0.73
C ASN A 210 -9.21 14.81 2.23
N ALA A 211 -10.15 14.17 2.94
CA ALA A 211 -9.90 13.60 4.26
C ALA A 211 -8.72 12.61 4.26
N ARG A 212 -7.82 12.73 5.23
CA ARG A 212 -6.67 11.83 5.42
C ARG A 212 -7.12 10.57 6.16
N ASP A 213 -7.75 9.66 5.42
CA ASP A 213 -8.27 8.38 5.90
C ASP A 213 -7.29 7.21 5.59
N GLY A 214 -6.01 7.44 5.86
CA GLY A 214 -4.93 6.49 5.59
C GLY A 214 -4.60 5.52 6.75
N LEU A 215 -5.42 5.52 7.81
CA LEU A 215 -5.22 4.72 9.01
C LEU A 215 -6.43 3.82 9.24
N SER A 216 -6.19 2.54 9.49
CA SER A 216 -7.25 1.57 9.78
C SER A 216 -7.78 1.76 11.20
N ILE A 217 -8.95 2.38 11.33
CA ILE A 217 -9.58 2.75 12.63
C ILE A 217 -10.12 1.54 13.42
N ASP A 218 -10.30 0.40 12.79
CA ASP A 218 -10.52 -0.90 13.44
C ASP A 218 -9.31 -1.32 14.29
N THR A 219 -8.09 -1.06 13.84
CA THR A 219 -6.85 -1.35 14.59
C THR A 219 -6.80 -0.57 15.90
N PHE A 220 -7.35 0.66 15.93
CA PHE A 220 -7.52 1.44 17.15
C PHE A 220 -8.56 0.80 18.08
N TYR A 221 -9.71 0.36 17.55
CA TYR A 221 -10.73 -0.35 18.32
C TYR A 221 -10.22 -1.68 18.93
N PHE A 222 -9.43 -2.46 18.19
CA PHE A 222 -8.87 -3.73 18.67
C PHE A 222 -7.69 -3.57 19.65
N ALA A 223 -6.92 -2.49 19.53
CA ALA A 223 -5.86 -2.17 20.49
C ALA A 223 -6.39 -1.53 21.79
N SER A 224 -7.63 -1.03 21.80
CA SER A 224 -8.30 -0.51 22.99
C SER A 224 -8.79 -1.59 23.94
N ARG A 225 -8.91 -1.23 25.22
CA ARG A 225 -9.58 -2.01 26.27
C ARG A 225 -10.95 -1.38 26.56
N PRO A 226 -12.05 -2.15 26.61
CA PRO A 226 -13.34 -1.62 27.05
C PRO A 226 -13.30 -1.29 28.55
N THR A 227 -14.00 -0.24 28.94
CA THR A 227 -14.20 0.17 30.33
C THR A 227 -15.70 0.21 30.68
N THR A 228 -16.04 0.56 31.92
CA THR A 228 -17.45 0.56 32.37
C THR A 228 -18.26 1.68 31.73
N GLY A 229 -19.33 1.33 31.01
CA GLY A 229 -20.30 2.30 30.47
C GLY A 229 -20.26 2.51 28.95
N GLY A 230 -19.65 1.61 28.18
CA GLY A 230 -19.51 1.74 26.73
C GLY A 230 -18.26 2.51 26.28
N ASP A 231 -17.46 2.98 27.24
CA ASP A 231 -16.18 3.65 27.01
C ASP A 231 -15.05 2.67 26.70
N GLY A 232 -13.92 3.22 26.24
CA GLY A 232 -12.68 2.52 26.02
C GLY A 232 -11.46 3.35 26.38
N GLU A 233 -10.39 2.67 26.74
CA GLU A 233 -9.07 3.24 26.99
C GLU A 233 -8.03 2.59 26.07
N ILE A 234 -7.03 3.36 25.63
CA ILE A 234 -5.92 2.82 24.84
C ILE A 234 -4.59 3.40 25.30
N SER A 235 -3.62 2.50 25.53
CA SER A 235 -2.26 2.89 25.92
C SER A 235 -1.48 3.35 24.69
N VAL A 236 -1.03 4.60 24.71
CA VAL A 236 -0.32 5.26 23.61
C VAL A 236 1.10 5.58 24.03
N GLN A 237 2.06 5.31 23.14
CA GLN A 237 3.44 5.73 23.34
C GLN A 237 3.87 6.67 22.23
N TYR A 238 4.36 7.86 22.60
CA TYR A 238 4.86 8.86 21.67
C TYR A 238 6.37 8.74 21.47
N ILE A 239 6.86 8.91 20.25
CA ILE A 239 8.28 8.96 19.92
C ILE A 239 8.59 10.18 19.05
N GLN A 240 9.72 10.82 19.32
CA GLN A 240 10.32 11.79 18.40
C GLN A 240 11.48 11.08 17.69
N ASN A 241 11.57 11.17 16.36
CA ASN A 241 12.73 10.61 15.66
C ASN A 241 13.99 11.41 16.04
N HIS A 242 14.88 10.78 16.81
CA HIS A 242 16.09 11.38 17.34
C HIS A 242 17.32 11.20 16.43
N GLU A 243 17.23 10.32 15.44
CA GLU A 243 18.27 10.03 14.44
C GLU A 243 18.36 11.17 13.41
N LYS A 244 17.21 11.75 13.02
CA LYS A 244 17.14 12.99 12.25
C LYS A 244 17.58 14.17 13.11
N LYS A 245 18.55 14.97 12.63
CA LYS A 245 19.07 16.13 13.38
C LYS A 245 18.00 17.22 13.63
N LEU A 246 16.88 17.17 12.91
CA LEU A 246 15.80 18.17 12.87
C LEU A 246 14.88 18.21 14.10
N ARG A 247 14.80 17.15 14.91
CA ARG A 247 14.05 17.11 16.20
C ARG A 247 12.60 17.63 16.16
N GLY A 248 11.85 17.30 15.11
CA GLY A 248 10.45 17.73 14.91
C GLY A 248 9.42 17.08 15.87
N ARG A 249 8.15 17.08 15.44
CA ARG A 249 6.97 16.58 16.18
C ARG A 249 7.15 15.19 16.81
N TYR A 250 6.58 14.99 18.01
CA TYR A 250 6.30 13.66 18.56
C TYR A 250 5.17 12.96 17.77
N GLN A 251 5.35 11.66 17.50
CA GLN A 251 4.41 10.82 16.76
C GLN A 251 4.06 9.55 17.54
N ALA A 252 2.80 9.12 17.51
CA ALA A 252 2.38 7.89 18.16
C ALA A 252 2.96 6.63 17.48
N ILE A 253 3.46 5.68 18.27
CA ILE A 253 3.94 4.39 17.77
C ILE A 253 2.81 3.66 17.03
N LYS A 254 3.12 3.12 15.84
CA LYS A 254 2.17 2.46 14.93
C LYS A 254 0.97 3.33 14.51
N SER A 255 1.04 4.65 14.70
CA SER A 255 -0.08 5.59 14.54
C SER A 255 -1.30 5.29 15.44
N ILE A 256 -1.11 4.55 16.54
CA ILE A 256 -2.18 4.21 17.48
C ILE A 256 -2.36 5.40 18.44
N SER A 257 -3.16 6.39 18.01
CA SER A 257 -3.53 7.60 18.77
C SER A 257 -4.59 8.40 18.01
N GLY A 258 -5.45 9.13 18.73
CA GLY A 258 -6.30 10.19 18.17
C GLY A 258 -5.51 11.22 17.34
N GLN A 259 -4.22 11.42 17.62
CA GLN A 259 -3.31 12.23 16.80
C GLN A 259 -3.40 11.90 15.29
N ALA A 260 -3.43 10.62 14.94
CA ALA A 260 -3.38 10.14 13.56
C ALA A 260 -4.76 9.72 12.99
N MET A 261 -5.80 9.76 13.81
CA MET A 261 -7.16 9.37 13.44
C MET A 261 -7.81 10.37 12.46
N VAL A 262 -8.63 9.85 11.54
CA VAL A 262 -9.43 10.69 10.64
C VAL A 262 -10.36 11.61 11.46
N ARG A 263 -10.34 12.90 11.12
CA ARG A 263 -10.90 13.98 11.96
C ARG A 263 -12.36 13.76 12.33
N GLU A 264 -13.18 13.27 11.41
CA GLU A 264 -14.62 13.09 11.58
C GLU A 264 -14.93 12.06 12.66
N VAL A 265 -14.24 10.91 12.65
CA VAL A 265 -14.35 9.90 13.70
C VAL A 265 -13.77 10.44 15.01
N ARG A 266 -12.61 11.10 14.97
CA ARG A 266 -11.98 11.72 16.15
C ARG A 266 -12.90 12.73 16.85
N GLN A 267 -13.51 13.63 16.09
CA GLN A 267 -14.42 14.64 16.62
C GLN A 267 -15.78 14.05 17.06
N THR A 268 -16.02 12.76 16.86
CA THR A 268 -17.24 12.05 17.29
C THR A 268 -17.02 11.17 18.53
N ILE A 269 -15.86 10.50 18.65
CA ILE A 269 -15.60 9.55 19.75
C ILE A 269 -14.88 10.18 20.96
N PHE A 270 -14.21 11.32 20.77
CA PHE A 270 -13.57 12.08 21.86
C PHE A 270 -14.38 13.29 22.32
N ASP A 271 -15.53 13.54 21.71
CA ASP A 271 -16.46 14.60 22.10
C ASP A 271 -16.95 14.41 23.54
N GLU A 272 -17.32 15.53 24.19
CA GLU A 272 -17.64 15.69 25.62
C GLU A 272 -16.47 15.38 26.58
N LYS A 273 -15.69 14.32 26.31
CA LYS A 273 -14.58 13.82 27.13
C LYS A 273 -13.33 14.70 27.10
N TYR A 274 -13.11 15.44 26.01
CA TYR A 274 -11.91 16.25 25.80
C TYR A 274 -12.20 17.72 25.46
N THR A 275 -11.26 18.60 25.82
CA THR A 275 -11.17 19.99 25.38
C THR A 275 -9.95 20.15 24.48
N ASP A 276 -10.16 20.53 23.21
CA ASP A 276 -9.12 20.67 22.17
C ASP A 276 -8.56 22.10 22.18
N ILE A 277 -7.31 22.28 22.63
CA ILE A 277 -6.62 23.59 22.72
C ILE A 277 -5.67 23.72 21.52
N ASP A 278 -5.90 24.73 20.68
CA ASP A 278 -5.26 24.89 19.36
C ASP A 278 -4.39 26.17 19.31
N MET A 279 -3.24 26.14 18.63
CA MET A 279 -2.38 27.31 18.41
C MET A 279 -2.84 28.09 17.18
N ASP A 280 -3.43 29.26 17.41
CA ASP A 280 -4.06 30.08 16.37
C ASP A 280 -3.04 30.52 15.31
N ASN A 281 -3.23 30.03 14.08
CA ASN A 281 -2.39 30.35 12.92
C ASN A 281 -0.89 30.06 13.15
N CYS A 282 -0.59 28.99 13.91
CA CYS A 282 0.72 28.64 14.45
C CYS A 282 1.91 28.86 13.50
N HIS A 283 1.92 28.19 12.34
CA HIS A 283 3.07 28.23 11.42
C HIS A 283 3.35 29.62 10.80
N PRO A 284 2.36 30.39 10.31
CA PRO A 284 2.54 31.81 9.96
C PRO A 284 3.06 32.69 11.12
N VAL A 285 2.52 32.53 12.34
CA VAL A 285 2.98 33.28 13.52
C VAL A 285 4.45 32.96 13.85
N ILE A 286 4.85 31.69 13.76
CA ILE A 286 6.24 31.26 13.89
C ILE A 286 7.14 31.90 12.82
N GLN A 287 6.70 31.98 11.57
CA GLN A 287 7.50 32.58 10.50
C GLN A 287 7.70 34.09 10.70
N VAL A 288 6.66 34.85 11.06
CA VAL A 288 6.80 36.28 11.46
C VAL A 288 7.81 36.43 12.59
N TRP A 289 7.74 35.55 13.61
CA TRP A 289 8.64 35.56 14.76
C TRP A 289 10.09 35.23 14.38
N LEU A 290 10.31 34.25 13.50
CA LEU A 290 11.64 33.93 12.95
C LEU A 290 12.21 35.11 12.16
N CYS A 291 11.41 35.70 11.26
CA CYS A 291 11.83 36.84 10.45
C CYS A 291 12.18 38.06 11.30
N HIS A 292 11.39 38.38 12.33
CA HIS A 292 11.70 39.46 13.28
C HIS A 292 13.03 39.21 14.03
N ASN A 293 13.27 38.00 14.54
CA ASN A 293 14.51 37.68 15.25
C ASN A 293 15.75 37.60 14.33
N LEU A 294 15.55 37.36 13.02
CA LEU A 294 16.62 37.30 12.01
C LEU A 294 16.79 38.59 11.19
N ASN A 295 15.99 39.62 11.45
CA ASN A 295 15.93 40.87 10.67
C ASN A 295 15.67 40.63 9.17
N ILE A 296 14.71 39.74 8.86
CA ILE A 296 14.21 39.46 7.51
C ILE A 296 12.91 40.24 7.29
N PRO A 297 12.73 40.98 6.18
CA PRO A 297 11.46 41.63 5.86
C PRO A 297 10.31 40.64 5.73
N CYS A 298 9.15 40.98 6.29
CA CYS A 298 7.96 40.11 6.33
C CYS A 298 6.66 40.91 6.49
N LYS A 299 6.48 41.97 5.66
CA LYS A 299 5.38 42.92 5.71
C LYS A 299 4.04 42.27 5.38
N PHE A 300 3.95 41.57 4.25
CA PHE A 300 2.72 40.94 3.79
C PHE A 300 2.37 39.70 4.63
N LEU A 301 3.37 38.96 5.10
CA LEU A 301 3.20 37.90 6.09
C LEU A 301 2.69 38.44 7.44
N LYS A 302 3.21 39.57 7.93
CA LYS A 302 2.70 40.25 9.15
C LYS A 302 1.26 40.75 8.95
N GLN A 303 0.93 41.33 7.79
CA GLN A 303 -0.43 41.71 7.44
C GLN A 303 -1.38 40.50 7.44
N TYR A 304 -0.96 39.34 6.91
CA TYR A 304 -1.75 38.10 6.99
C TYR A 304 -1.99 37.63 8.43
N VAL A 305 -0.98 37.73 9.30
CA VAL A 305 -1.14 37.36 10.72
C VAL A 305 -2.06 38.35 11.45
N ASP A 306 -1.95 39.65 11.19
CA ASP A 306 -2.78 40.69 11.82
C ASP A 306 -4.25 40.66 11.34
N HIS A 307 -4.50 40.50 10.03
CA HIS A 307 -5.81 40.72 9.39
C HIS A 307 -6.41 39.48 8.72
N ARG A 308 -5.95 38.29 9.10
CA ARG A 308 -6.29 37.00 8.48
C ARG A 308 -7.75 36.81 8.07
N GLU A 309 -8.68 37.05 8.99
CA GLU A 309 -10.11 36.79 8.79
C GLU A 309 -10.81 37.89 7.97
N GLU A 310 -10.14 39.03 7.76
CA GLU A 310 -10.54 40.04 6.79
C GLU A 310 -10.02 39.69 5.39
N ILE A 311 -8.71 39.42 5.27
CA ILE A 311 -8.06 38.99 4.01
C ILE A 311 -8.77 37.77 3.39
N ILE A 312 -9.12 36.76 4.20
CA ILE A 312 -9.85 35.58 3.70
C ILE A 312 -11.28 35.93 3.28
N ARG A 313 -11.96 36.85 3.97
CA ARG A 313 -13.31 37.31 3.58
C ARG A 313 -13.28 38.04 2.24
N ASP A 314 -12.31 38.92 2.08
CA ASP A 314 -12.13 39.72 0.87
C ASP A 314 -11.76 38.84 -0.35
N LEU A 315 -10.94 37.81 -0.15
CA LEU A 315 -10.66 36.81 -1.20
C LEU A 315 -11.87 35.92 -1.56
N ILE A 316 -12.77 35.62 -0.61
CA ILE A 316 -14.04 34.93 -0.88
C ILE A 316 -15.00 35.84 -1.69
N ILE A 317 -14.99 37.15 -1.43
CA ILE A 317 -15.77 38.13 -2.23
C ILE A 317 -15.25 38.19 -3.67
N LEU A 318 -13.93 38.10 -3.86
CA LEU A 318 -13.31 38.09 -5.19
C LEU A 318 -13.46 36.75 -5.94
N ASN A 319 -13.64 35.61 -5.25
CA ASN A 319 -13.73 34.29 -5.87
C ASN A 319 -15.02 33.54 -5.41
N PRO A 320 -16.21 33.91 -5.93
CA PRO A 320 -17.50 33.40 -5.44
C PRO A 320 -17.68 31.90 -5.71
N GLY A 321 -17.38 31.08 -4.70
CA GLY A 321 -17.44 29.61 -4.75
C GLY A 321 -16.37 28.93 -3.90
N MET A 322 -15.27 29.64 -3.62
CA MET A 322 -14.22 29.16 -2.71
C MET A 322 -14.61 29.34 -1.24
N THR A 323 -14.16 28.45 -0.35
CA THR A 323 -14.44 28.54 1.09
C THR A 323 -13.26 29.06 1.90
N ARG A 324 -13.53 29.47 3.15
CA ARG A 324 -12.49 29.81 4.15
C ARG A 324 -11.46 28.69 4.34
N GLU A 325 -11.85 27.42 4.24
CA GLU A 325 -10.90 26.32 4.38
C GLU A 325 -10.01 26.16 3.14
N ASP A 326 -10.43 26.64 1.96
CA ASP A 326 -9.62 26.60 0.74
C ASP A 326 -8.59 27.72 0.73
N PHE A 327 -8.96 28.94 1.13
CA PHE A 327 -7.98 30.00 1.35
C PHE A 327 -7.00 29.69 2.50
N LYS A 328 -7.44 28.99 3.56
CA LYS A 328 -6.50 28.47 4.59
C LYS A 328 -5.51 27.44 4.02
N LYS A 329 -5.90 26.61 3.05
CA LYS A 329 -4.96 25.73 2.34
C LYS A 329 -4.02 26.55 1.46
N LEU A 330 -4.53 27.52 0.70
CA LEU A 330 -3.77 28.39 -0.20
C LEU A 330 -2.56 29.03 0.50
N PHE A 331 -2.80 29.79 1.57
CA PHE A 331 -1.74 30.46 2.32
C PHE A 331 -0.74 29.46 2.93
N LEU A 332 -1.20 28.26 3.34
CA LEU A 332 -0.32 27.20 3.83
C LEU A 332 0.55 26.57 2.71
N SER A 333 0.03 26.43 1.49
CA SER A 333 0.80 25.95 0.33
C SER A 333 1.83 26.97 -0.16
N ILE A 334 1.47 28.26 -0.19
CA ILE A 334 2.39 29.34 -0.62
C ILE A 334 3.63 29.37 0.29
N ASN A 335 3.43 29.32 1.62
CA ASN A 335 4.52 29.30 2.60
C ASN A 335 5.51 28.13 2.44
N TYR A 336 5.12 27.06 1.73
CA TYR A 336 5.95 25.89 1.48
C TYR A 336 6.17 25.62 -0.01
N GLY A 337 5.99 26.61 -0.89
CA GLY A 337 6.33 26.52 -2.30
C GLY A 337 5.52 25.50 -3.11
N ASN A 338 4.23 25.30 -2.81
CA ASN A 338 3.33 24.61 -3.72
C ASN A 338 2.55 25.66 -4.53
N ILE A 339 2.96 25.83 -5.80
CA ILE A 339 2.45 26.87 -6.71
C ILE A 339 1.06 26.55 -7.26
N ASN A 340 0.70 25.28 -7.43
CA ASN A 340 -0.52 24.86 -8.15
C ASN A 340 -1.80 25.44 -7.51
N ASN A 341 -1.88 25.48 -6.18
CA ASN A 341 -3.00 26.11 -5.47
C ASN A 341 -3.11 27.62 -5.75
N TYR A 342 -2.00 28.29 -6.05
CA TYR A 342 -1.92 29.72 -6.39
C TYR A 342 -2.14 29.97 -7.89
N LYS A 343 -1.52 29.21 -8.82
CA LYS A 343 -1.83 29.25 -10.27
C LYS A 343 -3.37 29.12 -10.43
N ALA A 344 -4.03 28.21 -9.72
CA ALA A 344 -5.48 27.95 -9.72
C ALA A 344 -6.44 28.99 -9.09
N ILE A 345 -5.98 30.13 -8.57
CA ILE A 345 -6.89 31.22 -8.13
C ILE A 345 -7.21 32.14 -9.31
N GLU A 346 -8.47 32.28 -9.70
CA GLU A 346 -8.88 33.17 -10.80
C GLU A 346 -8.61 34.65 -10.45
N SER A 347 -9.28 35.17 -9.42
CA SER A 347 -9.20 36.59 -9.03
C SER A 347 -8.20 36.81 -7.89
N LYS A 348 -6.95 37.10 -8.26
CA LYS A 348 -5.82 37.38 -7.35
C LYS A 348 -5.73 38.87 -6.99
N SER A 349 -6.03 39.24 -5.74
CA SER A 349 -5.86 40.62 -5.24
C SER A 349 -4.38 41.05 -5.21
N ALA A 350 -4.13 42.37 -5.19
CA ALA A 350 -2.78 42.92 -5.10
C ALA A 350 -2.02 42.39 -3.86
N PHE A 351 -2.71 42.28 -2.72
CA PHE A 351 -2.16 41.67 -1.51
C PHE A 351 -1.71 40.22 -1.73
N LEU A 352 -2.51 39.39 -2.43
CA LEU A 352 -2.20 37.98 -2.61
C LEU A 352 -0.96 37.76 -3.49
N LYS A 353 -0.74 38.63 -4.49
CA LYS A 353 0.45 38.64 -5.35
C LYS A 353 1.71 38.96 -4.54
N SER A 354 1.73 40.10 -3.85
CA SER A 354 2.89 40.48 -3.03
C SER A 354 3.12 39.58 -1.81
N TYR A 355 2.09 38.91 -1.30
CA TYR A 355 2.25 37.84 -0.31
C TYR A 355 2.98 36.62 -0.90
N TYR A 356 2.67 36.22 -2.13
CA TYR A 356 3.32 35.12 -2.83
C TYR A 356 4.81 35.41 -3.07
N GLU A 357 5.11 36.58 -3.62
CA GLU A 357 6.47 37.11 -3.83
C GLU A 357 7.28 37.12 -2.52
N GLU A 358 6.76 37.77 -1.47
CA GLU A 358 7.44 37.87 -0.17
C GLU A 358 7.65 36.49 0.49
N SER A 359 6.71 35.56 0.32
CA SER A 359 6.86 34.18 0.81
C SER A 359 8.00 33.44 0.14
N GLY A 360 8.24 33.69 -1.16
CA GLY A 360 9.43 33.21 -1.88
C GLY A 360 10.72 33.74 -1.27
N THR A 361 10.82 35.05 -1.05
CA THR A 361 12.00 35.69 -0.43
C THR A 361 12.25 35.20 1.00
N ILE A 362 11.20 35.08 1.82
CA ILE A 362 11.27 34.56 3.20
C ILE A 362 11.77 33.10 3.20
N LYS A 363 11.24 32.26 2.30
CA LYS A 363 11.61 30.84 2.15
C LYS A 363 13.12 30.68 1.93
N ALA A 364 13.69 31.45 1.00
CA ALA A 364 15.14 31.46 0.75
C ALA A 364 15.93 31.98 1.96
N ALA A 365 15.59 33.18 2.44
CA ALA A 365 16.32 33.84 3.53
C ALA A 365 16.34 33.03 4.83
N LEU A 366 15.27 32.30 5.16
CA LEU A 366 15.24 31.38 6.31
C LEU A 366 16.16 30.18 6.09
N CYS A 367 16.18 29.57 4.90
CA CYS A 367 17.03 28.42 4.60
C CYS A 367 18.53 28.76 4.70
N ASP A 368 18.93 29.99 4.38
CA ASP A 368 20.32 30.46 4.53
C ASP A 368 20.72 30.70 5.99
N LYS A 369 19.78 31.08 6.86
CA LYS A 369 20.05 31.17 8.32
C LYS A 369 19.98 29.82 9.02
N PHE A 370 19.33 28.82 8.41
CA PHE A 370 19.10 27.49 8.97
C PHE A 370 19.64 26.37 8.09
N THR A 371 20.91 26.48 7.68
CA THR A 371 21.58 25.54 6.76
C THR A 371 21.46 24.07 7.20
N VAL A 372 21.51 23.75 8.51
CA VAL A 372 21.33 22.37 8.99
C VAL A 372 19.92 21.84 8.69
N PHE A 373 18.89 22.69 8.75
CA PHE A 373 17.55 22.27 8.34
C PHE A 373 17.45 22.10 6.82
N ARG A 374 18.04 23.01 6.04
CA ARG A 374 18.09 22.95 4.58
C ARG A 374 18.78 21.68 4.08
N ASP A 375 20.02 21.45 4.53
CA ASP A 375 20.90 20.42 4.00
C ASP A 375 20.43 19.00 4.40
N GLU A 376 19.99 18.80 5.65
CA GLU A 376 19.37 17.54 6.10
C GLU A 376 18.04 17.27 5.38
N THR A 377 17.23 18.31 5.10
CA THR A 377 15.96 18.12 4.38
C THR A 377 16.21 17.73 2.93
N ARG A 378 17.20 18.33 2.27
CA ARG A 378 17.67 17.93 0.93
C ARG A 378 18.13 16.48 0.93
N GLU A 379 18.96 16.05 1.90
CA GLU A 379 19.34 14.63 2.04
C GLU A 379 18.13 13.70 2.22
N ILE A 380 17.17 14.06 3.08
CA ILE A 380 15.96 13.26 3.33
C ILE A 380 15.09 13.14 2.07
N ARG A 381 14.96 14.22 1.29
CA ARG A 381 14.17 14.24 0.05
C ARG A 381 14.85 13.53 -1.12
N ASN A 382 16.17 13.65 -1.25
CA ASN A 382 16.94 12.91 -2.26
C ASN A 382 16.82 11.39 -2.02
N LYS A 383 16.86 10.95 -0.75
CA LYS A 383 16.58 9.55 -0.33
C LYS A 383 15.11 9.11 -0.54
N GLN A 384 14.23 10.01 -1.00
CA GLN A 384 12.82 9.75 -1.32
C GLN A 384 12.49 9.98 -2.81
N ASN A 385 13.50 10.25 -3.65
CA ASN A 385 13.33 10.68 -5.05
C ASN A 385 12.41 11.90 -5.21
N LYS A 386 12.63 12.96 -4.42
CA LYS A 386 11.86 14.22 -4.47
C LYS A 386 12.77 15.46 -4.49
N ARG A 387 13.63 15.56 -5.52
CA ARG A 387 14.71 16.56 -5.61
C ARG A 387 14.20 18.01 -5.53
N TYR A 388 13.15 18.33 -6.29
CA TYR A 388 12.45 19.63 -6.30
C TYR A 388 12.00 20.11 -4.91
N ASN A 389 11.77 21.42 -4.74
CA ASN A 389 11.21 22.08 -3.55
C ASN A 389 11.66 21.50 -2.18
N TYR A 390 12.99 21.42 -1.99
CA TYR A 390 13.56 21.08 -0.68
C TYR A 390 13.56 22.27 0.30
N LEU A 391 13.56 23.50 -0.21
CA LEU A 391 13.51 24.73 0.59
C LEU A 391 12.18 24.88 1.35
N GLY A 392 11.02 24.74 0.68
CA GLY A 392 9.72 24.80 1.34
C GLY A 392 9.55 23.69 2.38
N ALA A 393 10.05 22.49 2.10
CA ALA A 393 10.10 21.41 3.07
C ALA A 393 11.01 21.73 4.28
N ALA A 394 12.14 22.42 4.09
CA ALA A 394 13.03 22.82 5.17
C ALA A 394 12.37 23.87 6.08
N VAL A 395 11.70 24.89 5.53
CA VAL A 395 10.90 25.84 6.31
C VAL A 395 9.78 25.12 7.07
N SER A 396 9.13 24.12 6.46
CA SER A 396 8.13 23.29 7.14
C SER A 396 8.72 22.52 8.33
N HIS A 397 9.92 21.94 8.20
CA HIS A 397 10.63 21.30 9.31
C HIS A 397 11.07 22.27 10.42
N ILE A 398 11.49 23.50 10.07
CA ILE A 398 11.82 24.55 11.04
C ILE A 398 10.56 24.93 11.84
N CYS A 399 9.44 25.16 11.15
CA CYS A 399 8.16 25.47 11.81
C CYS A 399 7.71 24.34 12.75
N ALA A 400 7.75 23.09 12.28
CA ALA A 400 7.37 21.91 13.07
C ALA A 400 8.31 21.61 14.25
N PHE A 401 9.55 22.12 14.23
CA PHE A 401 10.46 22.08 15.38
C PHE A 401 10.05 23.13 16.45
N VAL A 402 9.77 24.37 16.03
CA VAL A 402 9.35 25.45 16.95
C VAL A 402 7.98 25.16 17.55
N GLU A 403 7.00 24.77 16.73
CA GLU A 403 5.67 24.31 17.17
C GLU A 403 5.79 23.21 18.24
N ASN A 404 6.64 22.19 18.00
CA ASN A 404 6.86 21.13 18.96
C ASN A 404 7.47 21.66 20.28
N GLN A 405 8.32 22.69 20.26
CA GLN A 405 8.80 23.34 21.50
C GLN A 405 7.72 24.16 22.21
N LEU A 406 6.81 24.82 21.48
CA LEU A 406 5.63 25.47 22.06
C LEU A 406 4.69 24.44 22.71
N LEU A 407 4.42 23.32 22.03
CA LEU A 407 3.65 22.20 22.58
C LEU A 407 4.28 21.61 23.85
N MET A 408 5.62 21.57 23.95
CA MET A 408 6.28 21.16 25.19
C MET A 408 6.21 22.22 26.30
N ILE A 409 6.10 23.53 25.98
CA ILE A 409 5.80 24.56 26.98
C ILE A 409 4.37 24.38 27.53
N ILE A 410 3.41 24.07 26.66
CA ILE A 410 2.03 23.71 27.05
C ILE A 410 2.04 22.44 27.93
N SER A 411 2.80 21.41 27.55
CA SER A 411 3.00 20.19 28.34
C SER A 411 3.53 20.47 29.75
N ASP A 412 4.62 21.25 29.87
CA ASP A 412 5.23 21.58 31.16
C ASP A 412 4.28 22.39 32.06
N HIS A 413 3.55 23.34 31.48
CA HIS A 413 2.54 24.10 32.20
C HIS A 413 1.40 23.20 32.70
N LEU A 414 0.78 22.40 31.83
CA LEU A 414 -0.32 21.51 32.20
C LEU A 414 0.10 20.51 33.28
N ARG A 415 1.29 19.88 33.14
CA ARG A 415 1.83 19.00 34.19
C ARG A 415 1.96 19.68 35.55
N SER A 416 2.32 20.96 35.59
CA SER A 416 2.38 21.74 36.83
C SER A 416 1.01 22.06 37.45
N LYS A 417 -0.08 21.97 36.65
CA LYS A 417 -1.46 22.30 37.06
C LYS A 417 -2.31 21.07 37.40
N ILE A 418 -2.23 20.01 36.59
CA ILE A 418 -3.11 18.83 36.70
C ILE A 418 -2.37 17.53 37.06
N GLY A 419 -1.04 17.59 37.22
CA GLY A 419 -0.21 16.45 37.61
C GLY A 419 -0.28 15.30 36.61
N ASP A 420 -0.31 14.06 37.11
CA ASP A 420 -0.29 12.86 36.28
C ASP A 420 -1.54 12.71 35.38
N ARG A 421 -2.65 13.41 35.66
CA ARG A 421 -3.82 13.46 34.75
C ARG A 421 -3.47 14.08 33.38
N TYR A 422 -2.36 14.81 33.27
CA TYR A 422 -1.80 15.22 31.99
C TYR A 422 -1.55 14.04 31.04
N TYR A 423 -1.16 12.86 31.53
CA TYR A 423 -0.92 11.69 30.68
C TYR A 423 -2.22 11.05 30.14
N GLY A 424 -3.39 11.61 30.48
CA GLY A 424 -4.66 11.36 29.79
C GLY A 424 -4.86 12.18 28.50
N SER A 425 -3.93 13.06 28.13
CA SER A 425 -4.06 14.00 27.00
C SER A 425 -3.59 13.43 25.66
N ILE A 426 -4.06 14.00 24.55
CA ILE A 426 -3.72 13.60 23.17
C ILE A 426 -2.94 14.73 22.48
N LEU A 427 -1.74 14.42 21.97
CA LEU A 427 -0.87 15.40 21.31
C LEU A 427 -1.29 15.62 19.84
N CYS A 428 -1.89 16.76 19.53
CA CYS A 428 -2.49 17.07 18.22
C CYS A 428 -1.62 17.96 17.32
N PHE A 429 -0.29 17.96 17.49
CA PHE A 429 0.70 18.79 16.77
C PHE A 429 0.57 20.29 17.04
N ASP A 430 -0.29 20.99 16.30
CA ASP A 430 -0.63 22.40 16.47
C ASP A 430 -1.57 22.64 17.67
N GLY A 431 -2.02 21.57 18.35
CA GLY A 431 -2.79 21.64 19.58
C GLY A 431 -2.59 20.45 20.52
N ILE A 432 -3.37 20.44 21.61
CA ILE A 432 -3.48 19.34 22.57
C ILE A 432 -4.93 19.18 23.02
N MET A 433 -5.46 17.95 22.95
CA MET A 433 -6.73 17.61 23.56
C MET A 433 -6.45 17.18 25.00
N ILE A 434 -6.98 17.88 26.00
CA ILE A 434 -6.88 17.49 27.43
C ILE A 434 -8.22 16.99 27.95
N PRO A 435 -8.28 16.12 28.98
CA PRO A 435 -9.54 15.70 29.57
C PRO A 435 -10.38 16.89 30.06
N SER A 436 -11.68 16.90 29.75
CA SER A 436 -12.57 18.05 30.04
C SER A 436 -12.70 18.34 31.55
N ASP A 437 -12.61 17.33 32.40
CA ASP A 437 -12.62 17.46 33.88
C ASP A 437 -11.33 18.12 34.43
N CYS A 438 -10.34 18.31 33.57
CA CYS A 438 -9.04 18.90 33.88
C CYS A 438 -8.86 20.31 33.28
N PHE A 439 -9.79 20.81 32.45
CA PHE A 439 -9.67 22.12 31.81
C PHE A 439 -9.99 23.30 32.75
N SER A 440 -9.40 24.46 32.46
CA SER A 440 -9.73 25.73 33.09
C SER A 440 -9.49 26.88 32.13
N ASP A 441 -10.44 27.83 32.04
CA ASP A 441 -10.33 29.03 31.19
C ASP A 441 -9.09 29.89 31.50
N LEU A 442 -8.51 29.74 32.69
CA LEU A 442 -7.29 30.44 33.10
C LEU A 442 -6.03 29.95 32.37
N TYR A 443 -6.02 28.72 31.83
CA TYR A 443 -4.83 28.16 31.19
C TYR A 443 -4.45 28.89 29.90
N ILE A 444 -5.42 29.38 29.11
CA ILE A 444 -5.13 30.14 27.88
C ILE A 444 -4.43 31.47 28.20
N PRO A 445 -4.98 32.37 29.06
CA PRO A 445 -4.27 33.59 29.46
C PRO A 445 -2.90 33.34 30.13
N GLU A 446 -2.75 32.29 30.94
CA GLU A 446 -1.46 31.96 31.56
C GLU A 446 -0.43 31.47 30.53
N LEU A 447 -0.82 30.62 29.58
CA LEU A 447 0.06 30.14 28.50
C LEU A 447 0.44 31.27 27.53
N GLU A 448 -0.50 32.13 27.15
CA GLU A 448 -0.21 33.31 26.35
C GLU A 448 0.72 34.29 27.07
N ALA A 449 0.58 34.48 28.39
CA ALA A 449 1.53 35.26 29.17
C ALA A 449 2.94 34.64 29.15
N ILE A 450 3.05 33.31 29.25
CA ILE A 450 4.33 32.59 29.13
C ILE A 450 4.95 32.78 27.74
N PHE A 451 4.16 32.67 26.67
CA PHE A 451 4.64 32.88 25.29
C PHE A 451 5.13 34.32 25.07
N ASN A 452 4.36 35.33 25.53
CA ASN A 452 4.78 36.74 25.44
C ASN A 452 6.05 37.02 26.27
N MET A 453 6.20 36.41 27.45
CA MET A 453 7.46 36.47 28.24
C MET A 453 8.65 35.81 27.53
N MET A 454 8.40 34.95 26.55
CA MET A 454 9.39 34.24 25.74
C MET A 454 9.69 34.92 24.39
N ASP A 455 9.18 36.13 24.17
CA ASP A 455 9.34 36.94 22.95
C ASP A 455 8.63 36.33 21.71
N ILE A 456 7.52 35.58 21.90
CA ILE A 456 6.67 35.06 20.81
C ILE A 456 5.17 35.31 21.09
N PRO A 457 4.44 36.05 20.21
CA PRO A 457 3.04 36.42 20.46
C PRO A 457 2.05 35.32 20.02
N MET A 458 2.29 34.07 20.42
CA MET A 458 1.41 32.95 20.09
C MET A 458 0.06 33.07 20.83
N LYS A 459 -1.03 32.74 20.14
CA LYS A 459 -2.41 32.76 20.64
C LYS A 459 -2.99 31.35 20.72
N LEU A 460 -3.91 31.14 21.66
CA LEU A 460 -4.56 29.85 21.89
C LEU A 460 -6.07 29.98 21.88
N SER A 461 -6.75 29.06 21.19
CA SER A 461 -8.21 28.96 21.20
C SER A 461 -8.68 27.58 21.63
N VAL A 462 -9.86 27.52 22.28
CA VAL A 462 -10.58 26.25 22.47
C VAL A 462 -11.35 25.96 21.19
N LYS A 463 -11.02 24.84 20.55
CA LYS A 463 -11.60 24.39 19.29
C LYS A 463 -12.84 23.53 19.59
N PRO A 464 -14.06 23.97 19.22
CA PRO A 464 -15.25 23.17 19.48
C PRO A 464 -15.21 21.87 18.66
N PHE A 465 -15.61 20.78 19.29
CA PHE A 465 -15.86 19.51 18.63
C PHE A 465 -17.00 19.66 17.63
N LYS A 466 -16.96 18.81 16.60
CA LYS A 466 -17.96 18.73 15.53
C LYS A 466 -18.20 17.24 15.24
N PRO A 467 -18.94 16.55 16.11
CA PRO A 467 -19.28 15.15 15.91
C PRO A 467 -20.10 14.95 14.64
N LEU A 468 -20.09 13.73 14.13
CA LEU A 468 -21.11 13.25 13.21
C LEU A 468 -22.42 13.05 13.99
N ASP A 469 -23.55 13.42 13.39
CA ASP A 469 -24.88 13.18 13.94
C ASP A 469 -25.27 11.70 13.79
N LEU A 470 -24.70 10.84 14.64
CA LEU A 470 -24.92 9.40 14.59
C LEU A 470 -26.38 9.03 14.92
N GLU A 471 -27.05 9.77 15.81
CA GLU A 471 -28.44 9.49 16.18
C GLU A 471 -29.40 9.89 15.04
N GLY A 472 -29.28 11.11 14.52
CA GLY A 472 -30.19 11.66 13.50
C GLY A 472 -29.94 11.20 12.06
N GLU A 473 -28.68 11.05 11.64
CA GLU A 473 -28.35 10.65 10.25
C GLU A 473 -28.17 9.13 10.07
N PHE A 474 -27.82 8.39 11.13
CA PHE A 474 -27.44 6.97 11.03
C PHE A 474 -28.27 6.02 11.92
N GLY A 475 -29.02 6.52 12.91
CA GLY A 475 -29.83 5.68 13.80
C GLY A 475 -29.02 4.96 14.89
N TYR A 476 -27.97 5.59 15.41
CA TYR A 476 -27.32 5.19 16.66
C TYR A 476 -28.30 5.34 17.84
N ASP A 477 -28.29 4.36 18.75
CA ASP A 477 -29.02 4.38 20.01
C ASP A 477 -28.01 4.27 21.16
N SER A 478 -27.89 5.34 21.95
CA SER A 478 -26.97 5.41 23.09
C SER A 478 -27.30 4.43 24.23
N GLN A 479 -28.45 3.73 24.19
CA GLN A 479 -28.81 2.65 25.12
C GLN A 479 -28.40 1.24 24.61
N VAL A 480 -27.94 1.12 23.37
CA VAL A 480 -27.50 -0.16 22.77
C VAL A 480 -25.98 -0.30 22.91
N GLU A 481 -25.53 -1.40 23.50
CA GLU A 481 -24.11 -1.79 23.49
C GLU A 481 -23.74 -2.38 22.13
N TYR A 482 -23.14 -1.55 21.28
CA TYR A 482 -22.59 -1.97 20.00
C TYR A 482 -21.22 -2.59 20.19
N VAL A 483 -21.09 -3.85 19.76
CA VAL A 483 -19.79 -4.47 19.50
C VAL A 483 -19.48 -4.29 18.02
N TYR A 484 -18.28 -3.81 17.66
CA TYR A 484 -17.82 -3.95 16.28
C TYR A 484 -17.61 -5.43 16.01
N VAL A 485 -18.48 -6.00 15.19
CA VAL A 485 -18.31 -7.33 14.66
C VAL A 485 -17.60 -7.15 13.34
N ASP A 486 -16.29 -7.42 13.33
CA ASP A 486 -15.51 -7.55 12.11
C ASP A 486 -16.33 -8.35 11.07
N PRO A 487 -16.53 -7.87 9.83
CA PRO A 487 -17.21 -8.65 8.81
C PRO A 487 -16.56 -10.02 8.58
N LEU A 488 -15.26 -10.16 8.86
CA LEU A 488 -14.58 -11.44 8.94
C LEU A 488 -15.18 -12.31 10.06
N THR A 489 -15.48 -11.78 11.24
CA THR A 489 -16.13 -12.52 12.33
C THR A 489 -17.58 -12.92 11.98
N VAL A 490 -18.30 -12.16 11.15
CA VAL A 490 -19.58 -12.64 10.61
C VAL A 490 -19.34 -13.85 9.70
N ARG A 491 -18.40 -13.73 8.75
CA ARG A 491 -17.98 -14.80 7.84
C ARG A 491 -17.42 -16.02 8.59
N SER A 492 -16.80 -15.83 9.76
CA SER A 492 -16.25 -16.90 10.60
C SER A 492 -17.32 -17.78 11.24
N THR A 493 -18.59 -17.37 11.26
CA THR A 493 -19.68 -18.25 11.71
C THR A 493 -20.17 -19.21 10.63
N CYS A 494 -19.77 -19.00 9.37
CA CYS A 494 -20.26 -19.75 8.23
C CYS A 494 -19.35 -20.95 7.89
N LYS A 495 -19.87 -22.17 8.06
CA LYS A 495 -19.11 -23.42 7.84
C LYS A 495 -19.16 -23.97 6.41
N THR A 496 -19.89 -23.34 5.50
CA THR A 496 -20.00 -23.79 4.10
C THR A 496 -18.77 -23.41 3.30
N VAL A 497 -18.38 -24.27 2.35
CA VAL A 497 -17.34 -23.95 1.36
C VAL A 497 -17.71 -22.64 0.61
N PRO A 498 -16.86 -21.60 0.63
CA PRO A 498 -17.09 -20.39 -0.15
C PRO A 498 -17.14 -20.73 -1.66
N PRO A 499 -18.05 -20.15 -2.46
CA PRO A 499 -18.14 -20.47 -3.90
C PRO A 499 -16.86 -20.20 -4.70
N ILE A 500 -15.98 -19.33 -4.20
CA ILE A 500 -14.66 -19.11 -4.77
C ILE A 500 -13.69 -20.30 -4.58
N CYS A 501 -13.86 -21.08 -3.51
CA CYS A 501 -13.12 -22.29 -3.21
C CYS A 501 -13.80 -23.57 -3.74
N ASP A 502 -15.09 -23.50 -4.07
CA ASP A 502 -15.88 -24.63 -4.57
C ASP A 502 -15.63 -24.91 -6.07
N ALA A 503 -15.04 -26.08 -6.36
CA ALA A 503 -14.79 -26.55 -7.72
C ALA A 503 -16.06 -27.01 -8.48
N GLN A 504 -17.21 -27.21 -7.81
CA GLN A 504 -18.48 -27.47 -8.47
C GLN A 504 -19.14 -26.19 -8.99
N ALA A 505 -18.79 -25.03 -8.43
CA ALA A 505 -19.22 -23.73 -8.93
C ALA A 505 -18.46 -23.39 -10.23
N ASN A 506 -19.07 -23.66 -11.38
CA ASN A 506 -18.54 -23.42 -12.74
C ASN A 506 -18.35 -21.94 -13.12
N ASN A 507 -18.36 -21.01 -12.16
CA ASN A 507 -18.12 -19.60 -12.41
C ASN A 507 -16.63 -19.25 -12.42
N SER A 508 -16.31 -18.21 -13.17
CA SER A 508 -14.97 -17.70 -13.42
C SER A 508 -14.98 -16.18 -13.40
N PHE A 509 -13.84 -15.56 -13.13
CA PHE A 509 -13.68 -14.12 -13.23
C PHE A 509 -14.05 -13.60 -14.62
N ILE A 510 -13.76 -14.36 -15.68
CA ILE A 510 -14.07 -13.98 -17.07
C ILE A 510 -15.58 -13.84 -17.37
N ASP A 511 -16.46 -14.36 -16.51
CA ASP A 511 -17.93 -14.22 -16.62
C ASP A 511 -18.37 -12.74 -16.59
N TYR A 512 -17.48 -11.82 -16.19
CA TYR A 512 -17.67 -10.38 -16.32
C TYR A 512 -18.07 -9.96 -17.75
N LEU A 513 -17.59 -10.67 -18.77
CA LEU A 513 -17.91 -10.39 -20.18
C LEU A 513 -19.38 -10.62 -20.53
N GLU A 514 -20.09 -11.51 -19.83
CA GLU A 514 -21.55 -11.67 -19.97
C GLU A 514 -22.29 -10.60 -19.17
N LEU A 515 -21.81 -10.27 -17.97
CA LEU A 515 -22.40 -9.23 -17.11
C LEU A 515 -22.36 -7.84 -17.77
N GLN A 516 -21.31 -7.52 -18.53
CA GLN A 516 -21.22 -6.25 -19.27
C GLN A 516 -22.21 -6.11 -20.43
N LYS A 517 -22.93 -7.16 -20.83
CA LYS A 517 -23.92 -7.10 -21.94
C LYS A 517 -25.28 -6.53 -21.53
N SER A 518 -25.51 -6.26 -20.24
CA SER A 518 -26.79 -5.75 -19.73
C SER A 518 -26.62 -5.04 -18.38
N PRO A 519 -27.48 -4.05 -18.05
CA PRO A 519 -27.44 -3.39 -16.74
C PRO A 519 -27.62 -4.36 -15.58
N GLN A 520 -26.76 -4.25 -14.58
CA GLN A 520 -26.69 -5.16 -13.43
C GLN A 520 -27.34 -4.57 -12.17
N THR A 521 -27.65 -5.45 -11.21
CA THR A 521 -28.02 -5.03 -9.86
C THR A 521 -26.84 -5.16 -8.90
N TYR A 522 -26.87 -4.42 -7.79
CA TYR A 522 -25.91 -4.63 -6.70
C TYR A 522 -25.90 -6.07 -6.16
N ALA A 523 -27.03 -6.79 -6.21
CA ALA A 523 -27.09 -8.21 -5.83
C ALA A 523 -26.37 -9.13 -6.85
N SER A 524 -26.53 -8.86 -8.16
CA SER A 524 -25.79 -9.56 -9.22
C SER A 524 -24.29 -9.35 -9.08
N MET A 525 -23.85 -8.09 -8.95
CA MET A 525 -22.42 -7.76 -8.81
C MET A 525 -21.82 -8.28 -7.50
N SER A 526 -22.57 -8.22 -6.38
CA SER A 526 -22.14 -8.85 -5.12
C SER A 526 -21.90 -10.35 -5.32
N THR A 527 -22.86 -11.06 -5.92
CA THR A 527 -22.76 -12.51 -6.20
C THR A 527 -21.56 -12.85 -7.09
N PHE A 528 -21.31 -12.05 -8.14
CA PHE A 528 -20.13 -12.22 -8.99
C PHE A 528 -18.83 -12.02 -8.20
N ILE A 529 -18.75 -10.95 -7.40
CA ILE A 529 -17.56 -10.60 -6.62
C ILE A 529 -17.29 -11.66 -5.53
N THR A 530 -18.30 -12.09 -4.76
CA THR A 530 -18.13 -13.12 -3.70
C THR A 530 -17.70 -14.48 -4.22
N ASN A 531 -18.04 -14.79 -5.47
CA ASN A 531 -17.80 -16.10 -6.06
C ASN A 531 -16.48 -16.15 -6.85
N ASN A 532 -15.99 -15.01 -7.34
CA ASN A 532 -14.83 -14.96 -8.23
C ASN A 532 -13.64 -14.15 -7.71
N ILE A 533 -13.78 -13.38 -6.63
CA ILE A 533 -12.73 -12.50 -6.11
C ILE A 533 -12.53 -12.72 -4.60
N ALA A 534 -11.28 -12.82 -4.16
CA ALA A 534 -10.88 -12.80 -2.75
C ALA A 534 -9.86 -11.68 -2.51
N PHE A 535 -9.89 -11.10 -1.31
CA PHE A 535 -8.83 -10.20 -0.82
C PHE A 535 -8.10 -10.91 0.32
N ILE A 536 -6.78 -10.99 0.26
CA ILE A 536 -5.94 -11.60 1.30
C ILE A 536 -5.25 -10.47 2.05
N SER A 537 -5.49 -10.35 3.36
CA SER A 537 -4.97 -9.23 4.18
C SER A 537 -3.71 -9.61 4.98
N ASP A 538 -2.73 -10.19 4.29
CA ASP A 538 -1.54 -10.79 4.90
C ASP A 538 -0.49 -9.74 5.33
N GLY A 539 -0.69 -9.14 6.51
CA GLY A 539 0.35 -8.45 7.30
C GLY A 539 1.05 -7.24 6.67
N GLY A 540 0.60 -6.77 5.50
CA GLY A 540 1.25 -5.71 4.71
C GLY A 540 1.59 -6.11 3.26
N GLN A 541 1.41 -7.38 2.87
CA GLN A 541 1.49 -7.85 1.48
C GLN A 541 0.11 -8.23 0.93
N SER A 542 -0.89 -7.37 1.16
CA SER A 542 -2.27 -7.68 0.76
C SER A 542 -2.42 -7.77 -0.76
N VAL A 543 -3.17 -8.76 -1.23
CA VAL A 543 -3.36 -9.05 -2.66
C VAL A 543 -4.81 -9.45 -2.96
N TYR A 544 -5.24 -9.23 -4.19
CA TYR A 544 -6.47 -9.82 -4.71
C TYR A 544 -6.17 -11.15 -5.42
N LEU A 545 -7.06 -12.11 -5.29
CA LEU A 545 -7.07 -13.35 -6.06
C LEU A 545 -8.32 -13.38 -6.93
N THR A 546 -8.17 -13.72 -8.22
CA THR A 546 -9.32 -13.99 -9.11
C THR A 546 -9.40 -15.46 -9.48
N LYS A 547 -10.60 -16.04 -9.32
CA LYS A 547 -10.94 -17.42 -9.72
C LYS A 547 -10.95 -17.52 -11.23
N ASN A 548 -10.22 -18.49 -11.77
CA ASN A 548 -10.26 -18.87 -13.17
C ASN A 548 -10.36 -20.39 -13.23
N LEU A 549 -10.97 -20.94 -14.29
CA LEU A 549 -11.07 -22.38 -14.50
C LEU A 549 -10.07 -22.82 -15.57
N SER A 550 -9.34 -23.89 -15.28
CA SER A 550 -8.40 -24.52 -16.20
C SER A 550 -9.13 -25.17 -17.38
N SER A 551 -8.71 -24.85 -18.62
CA SER A 551 -9.34 -25.36 -19.84
C SER A 551 -9.22 -26.87 -20.06
N ALA A 552 -8.30 -27.54 -19.36
CA ALA A 552 -8.02 -28.97 -19.55
C ALA A 552 -8.79 -29.87 -18.56
N ASP A 553 -8.76 -29.52 -17.27
CA ASP A 553 -9.21 -30.35 -16.14
C ASP A 553 -10.28 -29.68 -15.27
N LYS A 554 -10.82 -28.52 -15.70
CA LYS A 554 -11.79 -27.66 -14.99
C LYS A 554 -11.35 -27.20 -13.59
N ASN A 555 -10.13 -27.51 -13.17
CA ASN A 555 -9.62 -27.16 -11.85
C ASN A 555 -9.54 -25.64 -11.66
N ILE A 556 -9.89 -25.18 -10.45
CA ILE A 556 -9.71 -23.77 -10.08
C ILE A 556 -8.22 -23.44 -10.07
N GLN A 557 -7.87 -22.35 -10.76
CA GLN A 557 -6.61 -21.63 -10.70
C GLN A 557 -6.88 -20.20 -10.18
N TYR A 558 -5.96 -19.66 -9.36
CA TYR A 558 -6.09 -18.29 -8.84
C TYR A 558 -5.01 -17.39 -9.42
N LYS A 559 -5.40 -16.36 -10.18
CA LYS A 559 -4.48 -15.29 -10.57
C LYS A 559 -4.33 -14.33 -9.39
N THR A 560 -3.09 -14.09 -8.96
CA THR A 560 -2.78 -13.05 -7.97
C THR A 560 -2.66 -11.70 -8.67
N ILE A 561 -3.18 -10.64 -8.05
CA ILE A 561 -3.12 -9.24 -8.50
C ILE A 561 -2.63 -8.41 -7.31
N ALA A 562 -1.58 -7.61 -7.50
CA ALA A 562 -1.03 -6.74 -6.46
C ALA A 562 -1.95 -5.53 -6.19
N LEU A 563 -1.87 -4.96 -4.98
CA LEU A 563 -2.59 -3.72 -4.63
C LEU A 563 -2.33 -2.57 -5.61
N SER A 564 -1.09 -2.43 -6.10
CA SER A 564 -0.68 -1.45 -7.11
C SER A 564 -1.32 -1.68 -8.49
N GLU A 565 -1.56 -2.94 -8.86
CA GLU A 565 -2.14 -3.35 -10.15
C GLU A 565 -3.67 -3.30 -10.14
N ALA A 566 -4.30 -3.43 -8.97
CA ALA A 566 -5.74 -3.61 -8.79
C ALA A 566 -6.59 -2.52 -9.48
N LYS A 567 -6.15 -1.25 -9.45
CA LYS A 567 -6.86 -0.13 -10.11
C LYS A 567 -6.95 -0.33 -11.63
N GLY A 568 -5.91 -0.88 -12.26
CA GLY A 568 -5.91 -1.23 -13.68
C GLY A 568 -6.65 -2.53 -13.97
N ALA A 569 -6.40 -3.57 -13.19
CA ALA A 569 -7.00 -4.90 -13.35
C ALA A 569 -8.53 -4.93 -13.11
N PHE A 570 -9.06 -4.00 -12.32
CA PHE A 570 -10.49 -3.86 -12.03
C PHE A 570 -11.07 -2.53 -12.56
N SER A 571 -10.50 -2.00 -13.64
CA SER A 571 -10.96 -0.78 -14.35
C SER A 571 -12.28 -0.94 -15.10
N LEU A 572 -12.70 -2.18 -15.38
CA LEU A 572 -13.94 -2.55 -16.10
C LEU A 572 -15.17 -1.82 -15.54
N MET A 573 -15.96 -1.19 -16.41
CA MET A 573 -17.17 -0.44 -16.04
C MET A 573 -18.45 -1.27 -16.19
N PHE A 574 -19.43 -1.03 -15.32
CA PHE A 574 -20.73 -1.69 -15.27
C PHE A 574 -21.86 -0.67 -15.07
N ASP A 575 -22.91 -0.77 -15.88
CA ASP A 575 -24.16 -0.05 -15.66
C ASP A 575 -24.92 -0.70 -14.48
N ILE A 576 -25.27 0.08 -13.47
CA ILE A 576 -26.00 -0.40 -12.29
C ILE A 576 -27.40 0.20 -12.25
N ILE A 577 -28.42 -0.66 -12.15
CA ILE A 577 -29.82 -0.24 -12.07
C ILE A 577 -30.02 0.62 -10.81
N GLY A 578 -30.37 1.90 -11.01
CA GLY A 578 -30.55 2.90 -9.95
C GLY A 578 -29.39 3.89 -9.79
N GLU A 579 -28.31 3.77 -10.57
CA GLU A 579 -27.18 4.71 -10.57
C GLU A 579 -27.19 5.55 -11.87
N GLU A 580 -26.94 6.86 -11.76
CA GLU A 580 -26.87 7.76 -12.94
C GLU A 580 -25.61 7.58 -13.79
N LYS A 581 -24.57 6.96 -13.23
CA LYS A 581 -23.26 6.77 -13.87
C LYS A 581 -22.74 5.35 -13.66
N PRO A 582 -22.08 4.74 -14.67
CA PRO A 582 -21.50 3.41 -14.54
C PRO A 582 -20.47 3.36 -13.39
N LYS A 583 -20.35 2.20 -12.75
CA LYS A 583 -19.37 1.96 -11.67
C LYS A 583 -18.23 1.09 -12.17
N SER A 584 -16.99 1.36 -11.74
CA SER A 584 -15.88 0.45 -11.98
C SER A 584 -15.98 -0.79 -11.11
N LEU A 585 -15.45 -1.91 -11.58
CA LEU A 585 -15.35 -3.14 -10.80
C LEU A 585 -14.58 -2.91 -9.50
N MET A 586 -13.54 -2.07 -9.51
CA MET A 586 -12.83 -1.65 -8.29
C MET A 586 -13.77 -0.97 -7.28
N SER A 587 -14.63 -0.05 -7.73
CA SER A 587 -15.60 0.64 -6.84
C SER A 587 -16.64 -0.33 -6.26
N LEU A 588 -17.02 -1.36 -7.01
CA LEU A 588 -17.93 -2.42 -6.56
C LEU A 588 -17.22 -3.40 -5.61
N ILE A 589 -15.95 -3.75 -5.88
CA ILE A 589 -15.10 -4.56 -5.00
C ILE A 589 -14.95 -3.87 -3.64
N SER A 590 -14.63 -2.57 -3.59
CA SER A 590 -14.52 -1.84 -2.32
C SER A 590 -15.79 -1.96 -1.48
N LYS A 591 -16.97 -1.78 -2.09
CA LYS A 591 -18.29 -1.87 -1.44
C LYS A 591 -18.63 -3.28 -0.92
N PHE A 592 -17.94 -4.31 -1.39
CA PHE A 592 -18.12 -5.70 -0.94
C PHE A 592 -16.82 -6.29 -0.35
N GLN A 593 -15.78 -5.50 -0.09
CA GLN A 593 -14.46 -6.02 0.26
C GLN A 593 -14.50 -6.85 1.54
N ALA A 594 -15.31 -6.42 2.51
CA ALA A 594 -15.69 -7.13 3.71
C ALA A 594 -16.09 -8.61 3.47
N THR A 595 -16.94 -8.89 2.48
CA THR A 595 -17.47 -10.25 2.23
C THR A 595 -16.49 -11.15 1.48
N ILE A 596 -15.43 -10.59 0.90
CA ILE A 596 -14.38 -11.32 0.16
C ILE A 596 -13.04 -11.40 0.88
N THR A 597 -12.87 -10.73 2.03
CA THR A 597 -11.58 -10.70 2.74
C THR A 597 -11.31 -12.00 3.51
N TYR A 598 -10.04 -12.40 3.53
CA TYR A 598 -9.47 -13.52 4.27
C TYR A 598 -8.20 -13.03 4.99
N SER A 599 -7.88 -13.59 6.15
CA SER A 599 -6.74 -13.14 6.96
C SER A 599 -5.40 -13.49 6.32
N HIS A 600 -5.28 -14.72 5.81
CA HIS A 600 -4.13 -15.24 5.07
C HIS A 600 -4.59 -16.39 4.16
N ARG A 601 -3.66 -16.99 3.42
CA ARG A 601 -3.88 -18.20 2.61
C ARG A 601 -3.03 -19.36 3.14
N ASP A 602 -3.55 -20.57 3.07
CA ASP A 602 -2.85 -21.80 3.45
C ASP A 602 -3.36 -22.98 2.60
N PHE A 603 -2.63 -24.08 2.59
CA PHE A 603 -3.00 -25.31 1.90
C PHE A 603 -3.44 -26.37 2.90
N ILE A 604 -4.77 -26.48 3.04
CA ILE A 604 -5.40 -27.33 4.05
C ILE A 604 -6.25 -28.39 3.35
N PRO A 605 -5.62 -29.43 2.77
CA PRO A 605 -6.34 -30.43 2.00
C PRO A 605 -7.16 -31.37 2.90
N PHE A 606 -8.37 -31.71 2.44
CA PHE A 606 -9.30 -32.58 3.14
C PHE A 606 -9.80 -33.69 2.21
N GLY A 607 -9.97 -34.90 2.74
CA GLY A 607 -10.51 -36.02 1.96
C GLY A 607 -12.02 -35.87 1.81
N ALA A 608 -12.59 -36.22 0.65
CA ALA A 608 -14.02 -35.99 0.35
C ALA A 608 -15.03 -36.86 1.14
N LYS A 609 -14.55 -37.58 2.17
CA LYS A 609 -15.35 -38.29 3.19
C LYS A 609 -15.23 -37.70 4.60
N ALA A 610 -14.35 -36.73 4.80
CA ALA A 610 -14.29 -35.96 6.03
C ALA A 610 -15.34 -34.84 6.01
N GLU A 611 -15.63 -34.26 7.18
CA GLU A 611 -16.24 -32.93 7.23
C GLU A 611 -15.40 -31.95 6.39
N PRO A 612 -16.04 -31.04 5.62
CA PRO A 612 -15.33 -29.98 4.92
C PRO A 612 -14.44 -29.17 5.88
N TRP A 613 -13.39 -28.54 5.34
CA TRP A 613 -12.57 -27.63 6.13
C TRP A 613 -13.44 -26.57 6.80
N ASP A 614 -13.15 -26.24 8.07
CA ASP A 614 -13.91 -25.22 8.78
C ASP A 614 -13.46 -23.82 8.33
N TYR A 615 -14.16 -23.28 7.33
CA TYR A 615 -13.93 -21.94 6.78
C TYR A 615 -14.16 -20.81 7.78
N SER A 616 -14.64 -21.13 9.00
CA SER A 616 -14.63 -20.22 10.15
C SER A 616 -13.27 -19.57 10.40
N CYS A 617 -12.16 -20.27 10.13
CA CYS A 617 -10.82 -19.76 10.40
C CYS A 617 -10.41 -18.56 9.52
N LEU A 618 -11.22 -18.16 8.53
CA LEU A 618 -10.95 -17.04 7.60
C LEU A 618 -9.66 -17.20 6.79
N ILE A 619 -9.18 -18.44 6.69
CA ILE A 619 -8.03 -18.83 5.89
C ILE A 619 -8.52 -19.14 4.48
N PHE A 620 -7.91 -18.51 3.49
CA PHE A 620 -8.15 -18.85 2.09
C PHE A 620 -7.51 -20.21 1.78
N ASN A 621 -8.31 -21.27 1.82
CA ASN A 621 -7.83 -22.62 1.56
C ASN A 621 -7.50 -22.79 0.06
N GLN A 622 -6.24 -23.09 -0.25
CA GLN A 622 -5.76 -23.32 -1.61
C GLN A 622 -6.04 -24.74 -2.13
N PHE A 623 -6.57 -25.63 -1.28
CA PHE A 623 -7.17 -26.90 -1.72
C PHE A 623 -8.65 -26.70 -2.10
N SER A 624 -9.03 -27.11 -3.32
CA SER A 624 -10.39 -26.98 -3.86
C SER A 624 -11.08 -28.33 -4.13
N GLY A 625 -10.63 -29.41 -3.47
CA GLY A 625 -11.03 -30.78 -3.82
C GLY A 625 -10.19 -31.39 -4.95
N PHE A 626 -10.52 -32.64 -5.28
CA PHE A 626 -9.97 -33.40 -6.41
C PHE A 626 -10.78 -33.17 -7.69
N ILE A 627 -10.35 -33.75 -8.83
CA ILE A 627 -11.03 -33.58 -10.13
C ILE A 627 -12.50 -34.03 -10.09
N HIS A 628 -12.82 -35.04 -9.28
CA HIS A 628 -14.16 -35.59 -9.17
C HIS A 628 -14.78 -35.34 -7.77
N PRO A 629 -16.07 -34.96 -7.68
CA PRO A 629 -16.81 -35.01 -6.43
C PRO A 629 -16.97 -36.47 -5.98
N TYR A 630 -17.11 -36.70 -4.68
CA TYR A 630 -17.37 -38.04 -4.13
C TYR A 630 -18.87 -38.27 -3.90
N GLU A 631 -19.40 -39.32 -4.49
CA GLU A 631 -20.79 -39.77 -4.37
C GLU A 631 -20.85 -41.14 -3.68
N SER A 632 -21.59 -41.25 -2.58
CA SER A 632 -21.68 -42.50 -1.80
C SER A 632 -22.33 -43.67 -2.54
N ASN A 633 -23.11 -43.37 -3.58
CA ASN A 633 -23.97 -44.32 -4.29
C ASN A 633 -23.45 -44.64 -5.70
N PHE A 634 -22.30 -44.08 -6.08
CA PHE A 634 -21.73 -44.20 -7.42
C PHE A 634 -21.43 -45.65 -7.81
N GLN A 635 -21.83 -46.06 -9.01
CA GLN A 635 -21.62 -47.42 -9.50
C GLN A 635 -20.31 -47.50 -10.29
N ILE A 636 -19.33 -48.20 -9.72
CA ILE A 636 -18.00 -48.38 -10.32
C ILE A 636 -18.09 -49.43 -11.44
N ASP A 637 -17.89 -49.02 -12.70
CA ASP A 637 -17.59 -49.95 -13.78
C ASP A 637 -16.13 -50.41 -13.66
N TYR A 638 -15.95 -51.61 -13.11
CA TYR A 638 -14.63 -52.22 -12.94
C TYR A 638 -13.94 -52.52 -14.28
N SER A 639 -14.65 -52.57 -15.41
CA SER A 639 -14.03 -52.82 -16.73
C SER A 639 -13.16 -51.66 -17.21
N LEU A 640 -13.51 -50.42 -16.83
CA LEU A 640 -12.76 -49.19 -17.16
C LEU A 640 -11.44 -49.07 -16.37
N ILE A 641 -11.43 -49.56 -15.13
CA ILE A 641 -10.25 -49.49 -14.26
C ILE A 641 -9.42 -50.78 -14.25
N ALA A 642 -9.91 -51.87 -14.84
CA ALA A 642 -9.22 -53.16 -14.89
C ALA A 642 -7.83 -53.06 -15.53
N GLY A 643 -7.65 -52.21 -16.56
CA GLY A 643 -6.34 -51.97 -17.18
C GLY A 643 -5.33 -51.36 -16.19
N PHE A 644 -5.73 -50.33 -15.45
CA PHE A 644 -4.92 -49.65 -14.44
C PHE A 644 -4.62 -50.56 -13.23
N LEU A 645 -5.63 -51.22 -12.67
CA LEU A 645 -5.46 -52.15 -11.55
C LEU A 645 -4.56 -53.34 -11.94
N GLY A 646 -4.76 -53.88 -13.15
CA GLY A 646 -3.93 -54.93 -13.72
C GLY A 646 -2.49 -54.48 -14.01
N HIS A 647 -2.26 -53.20 -14.33
CA HIS A 647 -0.91 -52.64 -14.46
C HIS A 647 -0.19 -52.58 -13.11
N ILE A 648 -0.87 -52.16 -12.04
CA ILE A 648 -0.30 -52.16 -10.69
C ILE A 648 0.03 -53.60 -10.23
N GLU A 649 -0.86 -54.57 -10.45
CA GLU A 649 -0.61 -55.97 -10.08
C GLU A 649 0.49 -56.61 -10.92
N SER A 650 0.37 -56.61 -12.25
CA SER A 650 1.26 -57.38 -13.12
C SER A 650 2.59 -56.69 -13.39
N ILE A 651 2.64 -55.35 -13.44
CA ILE A 651 3.84 -54.60 -13.80
C ILE A 651 4.55 -54.04 -12.58
N TRP A 652 3.91 -53.13 -11.82
CA TRP A 652 4.58 -52.49 -10.66
C TRP A 652 4.89 -53.46 -9.52
N ALA A 653 3.95 -54.35 -9.20
CA ALA A 653 4.12 -55.36 -8.16
C ALA A 653 4.68 -56.70 -8.69
N ASN A 654 4.97 -56.80 -10.00
CA ASN A 654 5.50 -57.99 -10.67
C ASN A 654 4.73 -59.29 -10.32
N GLY A 655 3.40 -59.22 -10.29
CA GLY A 655 2.49 -60.32 -9.94
C GLY A 655 2.23 -60.52 -8.44
N ASN A 656 2.90 -59.78 -7.55
CA ASN A 656 2.68 -59.88 -6.10
C ASN A 656 1.42 -59.12 -5.66
N LYS A 657 0.35 -59.87 -5.39
CA LYS A 657 -0.96 -59.31 -5.00
C LYS A 657 -0.95 -58.54 -3.68
N ASP A 658 -0.18 -58.97 -2.69
CA ASP A 658 -0.12 -58.29 -1.39
C ASP A 658 0.55 -56.92 -1.53
N VAL A 659 1.62 -56.85 -2.33
CA VAL A 659 2.28 -55.58 -2.70
C VAL A 659 1.35 -54.70 -3.53
N ALA A 660 0.63 -55.26 -4.51
CA ALA A 660 -0.34 -54.52 -5.33
C ALA A 660 -1.46 -53.89 -4.47
N ILE A 661 -2.01 -54.66 -3.52
CA ILE A 661 -3.00 -54.16 -2.56
C ILE A 661 -2.41 -53.04 -1.70
N CYS A 662 -1.16 -53.16 -1.24
CA CYS A 662 -0.51 -52.11 -0.47
C CYS A 662 -0.26 -50.82 -1.29
N ILE A 663 0.07 -50.93 -2.58
CA ILE A 663 0.17 -49.78 -3.50
C ILE A 663 -1.19 -49.09 -3.66
N LEU A 664 -2.27 -49.84 -3.86
CA LEU A 664 -3.62 -49.29 -3.95
C LEU A 664 -4.07 -48.64 -2.62
N LYS A 665 -3.78 -49.26 -1.47
CA LYS A 665 -4.02 -48.67 -0.15
C LYS A 665 -3.18 -47.43 0.11
N LEU A 666 -1.97 -47.31 -0.46
CA LEU A 666 -1.15 -46.09 -0.39
C LEU A 666 -1.83 -44.93 -1.11
N PHE A 667 -2.25 -45.12 -2.37
CA PHE A 667 -2.97 -44.09 -3.12
C PHE A 667 -4.33 -43.73 -2.48
N ALA A 668 -5.07 -44.72 -2.00
CA ALA A 668 -6.28 -44.50 -1.21
C ALA A 668 -6.01 -43.70 0.08
N SER A 669 -4.88 -43.92 0.75
CA SER A 669 -4.49 -43.14 1.94
C SER A 669 -4.24 -41.68 1.60
N ILE A 670 -3.59 -41.38 0.47
CA ILE A 670 -3.38 -40.00 0.00
C ILE A 670 -4.71 -39.32 -0.31
N LEU A 671 -5.65 -39.98 -0.99
CA LEU A 671 -6.94 -39.37 -1.36
C LEU A 671 -7.92 -39.25 -0.18
N GLN A 672 -7.94 -40.22 0.73
CA GLN A 672 -8.84 -40.21 1.89
C GLN A 672 -8.30 -39.34 3.05
N ASN A 673 -6.98 -39.17 3.17
CA ASN A 673 -6.33 -38.39 4.24
C ASN A 673 -5.25 -37.41 3.70
N PRO A 674 -5.55 -36.51 2.74
CA PRO A 674 -4.53 -35.73 2.03
C PRO A 674 -3.78 -34.70 2.90
N SER A 675 -4.26 -34.40 4.11
CA SER A 675 -3.52 -33.61 5.13
C SER A 675 -2.48 -34.42 5.90
N LYS A 676 -2.28 -35.70 5.58
CA LYS A 676 -1.31 -36.59 6.21
C LYS A 676 -0.43 -37.26 5.17
N LYS A 677 0.88 -37.14 5.37
CA LYS A 677 1.89 -37.86 4.57
C LYS A 677 1.83 -39.35 4.93
N THR A 678 2.01 -40.21 3.93
CA THR A 678 2.05 -41.67 4.10
C THR A 678 3.31 -42.18 4.81
N GLY A 679 4.33 -41.33 4.93
CA GLY A 679 5.59 -41.65 5.62
C GLY A 679 6.50 -42.62 4.86
N VAL A 680 6.21 -42.93 3.60
CA VAL A 680 7.04 -43.76 2.73
C VAL A 680 7.22 -43.12 1.35
N CYS A 681 8.34 -43.45 0.71
CA CYS A 681 8.56 -43.24 -0.72
C CYS A 681 8.51 -44.60 -1.45
N LEU A 682 7.76 -44.68 -2.56
CA LEU A 682 7.88 -45.81 -3.49
C LEU A 682 9.12 -45.59 -4.37
N VAL A 683 9.96 -46.61 -4.51
CA VAL A 683 11.10 -46.64 -5.42
C VAL A 683 10.84 -47.73 -6.44
N VAL A 684 10.41 -47.35 -7.64
CA VAL A 684 10.02 -48.27 -8.71
C VAL A 684 11.13 -48.31 -9.77
N THR A 685 11.72 -49.48 -9.95
CA THR A 685 12.82 -49.72 -10.90
C THR A 685 12.42 -50.74 -11.95
N GLY A 686 13.00 -50.64 -13.15
CA GLY A 686 12.68 -51.55 -14.24
C GLY A 686 13.37 -51.20 -15.56
N PRO A 687 13.25 -52.07 -16.58
CA PRO A 687 13.78 -51.80 -17.91
C PRO A 687 13.00 -50.69 -18.61
N GLU A 688 13.67 -49.94 -19.49
CA GLU A 688 13.04 -48.84 -20.21
C GLU A 688 11.83 -49.30 -21.05
N GLY A 689 10.76 -48.49 -21.09
CA GLY A 689 9.56 -48.80 -21.86
C GLY A 689 8.56 -49.76 -21.18
N PHE A 690 8.76 -50.15 -19.91
CA PHE A 690 7.79 -50.98 -19.16
C PHE A 690 6.50 -50.26 -18.72
N GLY A 691 6.42 -48.94 -18.91
CA GLY A 691 5.23 -48.13 -18.61
C GLY A 691 5.23 -47.40 -17.27
N LYS A 692 6.39 -47.24 -16.60
CA LYS A 692 6.54 -46.61 -15.26
C LYS A 692 5.53 -45.50 -14.95
N ASN A 693 5.51 -44.44 -15.76
CA ASN A 693 4.74 -43.23 -15.48
C ASN A 693 3.21 -43.41 -15.59
N ILE A 694 2.68 -44.45 -16.25
CA ILE A 694 1.24 -44.56 -16.54
C ILE A 694 0.37 -44.44 -15.28
N VAL A 695 0.79 -45.02 -14.15
CA VAL A 695 0.05 -44.91 -12.89
C VAL A 695 0.06 -43.48 -12.35
N THR A 696 1.18 -42.76 -12.45
CA THR A 696 1.30 -41.38 -11.99
C THR A 696 0.65 -40.38 -12.94
N ASP A 697 0.74 -40.60 -14.26
CA ASP A 697 0.01 -39.83 -15.29
C ASP A 697 -1.50 -39.90 -15.04
N MET A 698 -2.05 -41.12 -14.91
CA MET A 698 -3.51 -41.30 -14.73
C MET A 698 -3.99 -40.75 -13.38
N LEU A 699 -3.19 -40.84 -12.32
CA LEU A 699 -3.50 -40.21 -11.04
C LEU A 699 -3.37 -38.68 -11.08
N ARG A 700 -2.43 -38.13 -11.84
CA ARG A 700 -2.22 -36.67 -12.00
C ARG A 700 -3.38 -36.05 -12.77
N ASP A 701 -3.69 -36.59 -13.95
CA ASP A 701 -4.54 -35.92 -14.94
C ASP A 701 -6.04 -36.21 -14.77
N PHE A 702 -6.39 -37.35 -14.14
CA PHE A 702 -7.78 -37.82 -14.04
C PHE A 702 -8.25 -38.12 -12.62
N VAL A 703 -7.44 -37.85 -11.59
CA VAL A 703 -7.83 -38.02 -10.18
C VAL A 703 -7.44 -36.83 -9.30
N MET A 704 -6.13 -36.58 -9.12
CA MET A 704 -5.61 -35.59 -8.18
C MET A 704 -5.68 -34.15 -8.71
N GLY A 705 -5.39 -33.94 -9.99
CA GLY A 705 -5.28 -32.62 -10.61
C GLY A 705 -3.84 -32.11 -10.70
N LEU A 706 -3.48 -31.57 -11.87
CA LEU A 706 -2.13 -31.10 -12.24
C LEU A 706 -1.47 -30.22 -11.17
N LYS A 707 -2.24 -29.33 -10.52
CA LYS A 707 -1.74 -28.40 -9.50
C LYS A 707 -1.20 -29.06 -8.22
N TYR A 708 -1.62 -30.29 -7.91
CA TYR A 708 -1.26 -30.99 -6.68
C TYR A 708 -0.19 -32.08 -6.88
N VAL A 709 0.26 -32.30 -8.11
CA VAL A 709 1.37 -33.20 -8.44
C VAL A 709 2.55 -32.39 -8.98
N LEU A 710 3.77 -32.73 -8.58
CA LEU A 710 5.00 -32.18 -9.16
C LEU A 710 5.78 -33.31 -9.83
N GLU A 711 6.18 -33.13 -11.08
CA GLU A 711 7.12 -34.05 -11.75
C GLU A 711 8.44 -33.34 -12.04
N THR A 712 9.56 -34.02 -11.76
CA THR A 712 10.91 -33.52 -12.05
C THR A 712 11.88 -34.68 -12.25
N PRO A 713 12.84 -34.59 -13.19
CA PRO A 713 13.94 -35.56 -13.28
C PRO A 713 15.02 -35.31 -12.19
N SER A 714 15.04 -34.12 -11.57
CA SER A 714 16.10 -33.70 -10.65
C SER A 714 15.66 -33.75 -9.19
N MET A 715 16.41 -34.50 -8.37
CA MET A 715 16.33 -34.43 -6.90
C MET A 715 16.71 -33.04 -6.38
N HIS A 716 17.76 -32.43 -6.96
CA HIS A 716 18.26 -31.14 -6.50
C HIS A 716 17.19 -30.04 -6.59
N ALA A 717 16.26 -30.14 -7.55
CA ALA A 717 15.14 -29.23 -7.67
C ALA A 717 14.20 -29.22 -6.44
N ILE A 718 14.19 -30.28 -5.63
CA ILE A 718 13.34 -30.41 -4.43
C ILE A 718 14.11 -30.35 -3.09
N THR A 719 15.44 -30.49 -3.12
CA THR A 719 16.32 -30.38 -1.94
C THR A 719 17.05 -29.03 -1.84
N GLN A 720 17.16 -28.28 -2.95
CA GLN A 720 17.75 -26.94 -2.97
C GLN A 720 16.99 -25.94 -2.11
N ARG A 721 17.66 -24.83 -1.78
CA ARG A 721 17.09 -23.71 -1.00
C ARG A 721 15.83 -23.11 -1.63
N PHE A 722 15.87 -22.74 -2.92
CA PHE A 722 14.72 -22.13 -3.61
C PHE A 722 13.71 -23.20 -4.05
N ASN A 723 12.74 -23.48 -3.19
CA ASN A 723 11.93 -24.70 -3.21
C ASN A 723 10.43 -24.48 -3.45
N GLY A 724 10.00 -23.27 -3.83
CA GLY A 724 8.59 -22.89 -4.00
C GLY A 724 7.76 -23.73 -5.01
N CYS A 725 8.39 -24.54 -5.87
CA CYS A 725 7.69 -25.51 -6.72
C CYS A 725 6.98 -26.62 -5.92
N LEU A 726 7.40 -26.87 -4.68
CA LEU A 726 6.83 -27.84 -3.74
C LEU A 726 5.64 -27.28 -2.95
N GLU A 727 5.35 -25.98 -3.05
CA GLU A 727 4.17 -25.36 -2.46
C GLU A 727 2.91 -26.05 -3.03
N ASN A 728 1.97 -26.39 -2.14
CA ASN A 728 0.66 -26.96 -2.47
C ASN A 728 0.74 -28.26 -3.29
N LYS A 729 1.50 -29.25 -2.79
CA LYS A 729 1.63 -30.58 -3.41
C LYS A 729 1.19 -31.69 -2.46
N LEU A 730 0.56 -32.71 -3.05
CA LEU A 730 0.17 -33.97 -2.42
C LEU A 730 1.05 -35.14 -2.91
N LEU A 731 1.62 -35.03 -4.10
CA LEU A 731 2.49 -36.04 -4.71
C LEU A 731 3.64 -35.36 -5.47
N THR A 732 4.85 -35.94 -5.37
CA THR A 732 6.02 -35.58 -6.17
C THR A 732 6.63 -36.82 -6.79
N VAL A 733 6.83 -36.80 -8.11
CA VAL A 733 7.33 -37.88 -8.93
C VAL A 733 8.72 -37.50 -9.44
N LEU A 734 9.70 -38.34 -9.10
CA LEU A 734 11.11 -38.17 -9.45
C LEU A 734 11.45 -39.12 -10.60
N ASN A 735 11.33 -38.62 -11.84
CA ASN A 735 11.29 -39.46 -13.05
C ASN A 735 12.61 -40.16 -13.41
N GLU A 736 13.74 -39.62 -12.93
CA GLU A 736 15.11 -40.12 -13.18
C GLU A 736 15.99 -40.09 -11.92
N ALA A 737 15.52 -40.75 -10.85
CA ALA A 737 16.27 -40.90 -9.61
C ALA A 737 17.59 -41.72 -9.75
N ALA A 738 17.92 -42.23 -10.94
CA ALA A 738 19.18 -42.91 -11.24
C ALA A 738 20.41 -42.02 -11.02
N ASN A 739 20.28 -40.70 -11.22
CA ASN A 739 21.34 -39.72 -11.03
C ASN A 739 21.71 -39.48 -9.54
N LEU A 740 21.10 -40.20 -8.60
CA LEU A 740 21.36 -40.09 -7.17
C LEU A 740 22.72 -40.65 -6.71
N SER A 741 23.45 -41.38 -7.57
CA SER A 741 24.86 -41.74 -7.31
C SER A 741 25.76 -40.52 -7.20
N ASP A 742 25.46 -39.47 -7.97
CA ASP A 742 26.24 -38.25 -8.08
C ASP A 742 25.64 -37.10 -7.26
N SER A 743 24.43 -37.31 -6.70
CA SER A 743 23.83 -36.38 -5.72
C SER A 743 24.64 -36.33 -4.43
N SER A 744 24.65 -35.17 -3.76
CA SER A 744 25.39 -35.05 -2.52
C SER A 744 24.76 -35.91 -1.42
N HIS A 745 25.55 -36.33 -0.43
CA HIS A 745 25.00 -37.05 0.74
C HIS A 745 23.89 -36.25 1.44
N GLY A 746 23.96 -34.91 1.40
CA GLY A 746 22.93 -34.03 1.93
C GLY A 746 21.58 -34.17 1.20
N ASP A 747 21.56 -34.35 -0.13
CA ASP A 747 20.31 -34.48 -0.89
C ASP A 747 19.53 -35.75 -0.49
N GLN A 748 20.22 -36.87 -0.25
CA GLN A 748 19.59 -38.11 0.19
C GLN A 748 19.11 -38.05 1.66
N ASP A 749 19.80 -37.33 2.52
CA ASP A 749 19.36 -37.12 3.91
C ASP A 749 18.19 -36.14 3.99
N ILE A 750 18.23 -35.03 3.25
CA ILE A 750 17.09 -34.11 3.09
C ILE A 750 15.87 -34.88 2.60
N LEU A 751 15.97 -35.71 1.54
CA LEU A 751 14.85 -36.53 1.05
C LEU A 751 14.23 -37.41 2.15
N LYS A 752 15.04 -38.04 3.01
CA LYS A 752 14.52 -38.88 4.10
C LYS A 752 13.59 -38.08 4.99
N ASP A 753 13.97 -36.86 5.33
CA ASP A 753 13.18 -35.98 6.19
C ASP A 753 12.00 -35.36 5.42
N LEU A 754 12.16 -35.04 4.13
CA LEU A 754 11.04 -34.69 3.23
C LEU A 754 9.95 -35.77 3.17
N ILE A 755 10.25 -37.05 3.43
CA ILE A 755 9.24 -38.12 3.47
C ILE A 755 8.43 -38.11 4.78
N THR A 756 8.96 -37.56 5.88
CA THR A 756 8.39 -37.73 7.24
C THR A 756 8.04 -36.46 8.00
N GLU A 757 8.64 -35.30 7.73
CA GLU A 757 8.30 -34.06 8.43
C GLU A 757 6.93 -33.51 7.98
N ASP A 758 6.14 -32.96 8.91
CA ASP A 758 4.79 -32.42 8.65
C ASP A 758 4.79 -30.92 8.29
N ARG A 759 5.96 -30.28 8.30
CA ARG A 759 6.15 -28.85 8.03
C ARG A 759 7.41 -28.64 7.17
N ARG A 760 7.46 -27.52 6.44
CA ARG A 760 8.59 -27.16 5.59
C ARG A 760 8.80 -25.65 5.54
N LEU A 761 10.05 -25.20 5.57
CA LEU A 761 10.42 -23.83 5.21
C LEU A 761 10.38 -23.68 3.68
N ILE A 762 9.54 -22.79 3.18
CA ILE A 762 9.47 -22.42 1.77
C ILE A 762 10.25 -21.11 1.57
N GLU A 763 11.17 -21.10 0.61
CA GLU A 763 11.89 -19.90 0.16
C GLU A 763 11.58 -19.62 -1.32
N PRO A 764 10.57 -18.78 -1.63
CA PRO A 764 10.33 -18.34 -3.00
C PRO A 764 11.37 -17.30 -3.40
N LYS A 765 11.88 -17.38 -4.64
CA LYS A 765 12.84 -16.42 -5.17
C LYS A 765 12.24 -15.00 -5.14
N GLY A 766 12.90 -14.08 -4.41
CA GLY A 766 12.46 -12.69 -4.26
C GLY A 766 11.37 -12.44 -3.21
N ARG A 767 11.07 -13.41 -2.33
CA ARG A 767 10.16 -13.23 -1.18
C ARG A 767 10.83 -13.65 0.13
N ALA A 768 10.26 -13.23 1.26
CA ALA A 768 10.68 -13.69 2.58
C ALA A 768 10.38 -15.20 2.75
N PRO A 769 11.24 -15.97 3.46
CA PRO A 769 10.95 -17.34 3.86
C PRO A 769 9.75 -17.45 4.80
N TYR A 770 8.96 -18.51 4.67
CA TYR A 770 7.85 -18.83 5.59
C TYR A 770 7.67 -20.35 5.75
N THR A 771 7.07 -20.79 6.86
CA THR A 771 6.86 -22.22 7.16
C THR A 771 5.43 -22.64 6.88
N VAL A 772 5.25 -23.65 6.02
CA VAL A 772 3.94 -24.24 5.67
C VAL A 772 3.78 -25.64 6.27
N ARG A 773 2.54 -26.16 6.27
CA ARG A 773 2.31 -27.61 6.41
C ARG A 773 2.74 -28.32 5.14
N ASP A 774 3.44 -29.44 5.29
CA ASP A 774 3.81 -30.30 4.17
C ASP A 774 2.89 -31.52 4.09
N CYS A 775 2.24 -31.70 2.95
CA CYS A 775 1.30 -32.78 2.65
C CYS A 775 1.83 -33.74 1.56
N ASN A 776 3.08 -33.56 1.13
CA ASN A 776 3.62 -34.12 -0.10
C ASN A 776 4.13 -35.56 0.08
N ASN A 777 3.78 -36.45 -0.85
CA ASN A 777 4.18 -37.86 -0.88
C ASN A 777 5.15 -38.11 -2.05
N TYR A 778 5.99 -39.13 -1.99
CA TYR A 778 7.11 -39.28 -2.92
C TYR A 778 7.12 -40.61 -3.68
N ILE A 779 7.40 -40.53 -4.98
CA ILE A 779 7.65 -41.68 -5.86
C ILE A 779 8.95 -41.42 -6.63
N CYS A 780 9.89 -42.35 -6.59
CA CYS A 780 11.11 -42.37 -7.39
C CYS A 780 10.99 -43.41 -8.51
N PHE A 781 11.22 -42.99 -9.75
CA PHE A 781 11.47 -43.88 -10.88
C PHE A 781 12.96 -43.90 -11.23
N SER A 782 13.48 -45.07 -11.58
CA SER A 782 14.88 -45.23 -11.99
C SER A 782 15.09 -46.47 -12.85
N ASN A 783 16.06 -46.42 -13.76
CA ASN A 783 16.52 -47.58 -14.52
C ASN A 783 17.70 -48.29 -13.81
N ASN A 784 18.28 -47.66 -12.78
CA ASN A 784 19.28 -48.23 -11.86
C ASN A 784 18.59 -48.68 -10.55
N GLU A 785 19.03 -49.79 -9.96
CA GLU A 785 18.48 -50.34 -8.72
C GLU A 785 19.05 -49.67 -7.46
N TYR A 786 20.27 -49.14 -7.51
CA TYR A 786 20.94 -48.45 -6.40
C TYR A 786 20.54 -46.97 -6.29
N VAL A 787 19.22 -46.71 -6.29
CA VAL A 787 18.60 -45.38 -6.26
C VAL A 787 18.88 -44.64 -4.95
N ILE A 788 18.78 -45.35 -3.84
CA ILE A 788 18.98 -44.85 -2.48
C ILE A 788 20.09 -45.68 -1.87
N ARG A 789 21.01 -45.06 -1.13
CA ARG A 789 22.13 -45.77 -0.50
C ARG A 789 21.63 -46.92 0.40
N ALA A 790 22.14 -48.12 0.11
CA ALA A 790 21.93 -49.33 0.90
C ALA A 790 22.15 -49.09 2.41
N SER A 791 21.21 -49.55 3.23
CA SER A 791 21.19 -49.32 4.67
C SER A 791 20.35 -50.37 5.40
N THR A 792 20.67 -50.66 6.65
CA THR A 792 19.84 -51.52 7.50
C THR A 792 18.46 -50.90 7.82
N GLU A 793 18.36 -49.57 7.95
CA GLU A 793 17.14 -48.85 8.37
C GLU A 793 16.28 -48.27 7.22
N MET A 794 16.06 -49.03 6.14
CA MET A 794 15.24 -48.56 5.00
C MET A 794 13.71 -48.60 5.25
N ARG A 795 13.22 -48.16 6.41
CA ARG A 795 11.76 -48.13 6.74
C ARG A 795 10.97 -47.04 6.01
N ARG A 796 11.63 -45.96 5.56
CA ARG A 796 11.01 -44.87 4.78
C ARG A 796 10.87 -45.18 3.28
N PHE A 797 11.34 -46.35 2.80
CA PHE A 797 11.37 -46.71 1.38
C PHE A 797 10.75 -48.09 1.10
N VAL A 798 10.01 -48.18 -0.01
CA VAL A 798 9.44 -49.42 -0.55
C VAL A 798 10.02 -49.65 -1.95
N PHE A 799 10.84 -50.69 -2.11
CA PHE A 799 11.54 -50.99 -3.37
C PHE A 799 10.74 -51.99 -4.21
N LEU A 800 10.45 -51.62 -5.45
CA LEU A 800 9.58 -52.33 -6.39
C LEU A 800 10.31 -52.56 -7.72
N ARG A 801 10.73 -53.80 -7.98
CA ARG A 801 11.34 -54.25 -9.25
C ARG A 801 10.22 -54.64 -10.22
N GLY A 802 9.95 -53.78 -11.18
CA GLY A 802 8.84 -53.90 -12.13
C GLY A 802 9.04 -54.94 -13.23
N SER A 803 7.94 -55.48 -13.73
CA SER A 803 7.93 -56.53 -14.77
C SER A 803 8.28 -55.99 -16.16
N ASP A 804 9.07 -56.75 -16.91
CA ASP A 804 9.40 -56.51 -18.32
C ASP A 804 8.31 -57.03 -19.29
N SER A 805 7.34 -57.81 -18.79
CA SER A 805 6.36 -58.58 -19.55
C SER A 805 5.42 -57.81 -20.50
N ARG A 806 5.48 -56.47 -20.51
CA ARG A 806 4.75 -55.59 -21.44
C ARG A 806 5.63 -54.58 -22.18
N VAL A 807 6.96 -54.65 -22.05
CA VAL A 807 7.88 -53.77 -22.79
C VAL A 807 7.62 -53.89 -24.30
N GLY A 808 7.31 -52.75 -24.93
CA GLY A 808 6.97 -52.68 -26.36
C GLY A 808 5.51 -52.99 -26.73
N ASP A 809 4.66 -53.42 -25.79
CA ASP A 809 3.22 -53.64 -26.03
C ASP A 809 2.44 -52.31 -26.09
N LYS A 810 2.67 -51.55 -27.17
CA LYS A 810 2.03 -50.25 -27.42
C LYS A 810 0.50 -50.33 -27.36
N LYS A 811 -0.10 -51.48 -27.71
CA LYS A 811 -1.56 -51.64 -27.68
C LYS A 811 -2.07 -51.76 -26.24
N TYR A 812 -1.39 -52.53 -25.39
CA TYR A 812 -1.74 -52.61 -23.97
C TYR A 812 -1.68 -51.23 -23.30
N PHE A 813 -0.61 -50.46 -23.53
CA PHE A 813 -0.49 -49.11 -22.96
C PHE A 813 -1.53 -48.13 -23.54
N GLN A 814 -1.76 -48.14 -24.85
CA GLN A 814 -2.76 -47.26 -25.48
C GLN A 814 -4.19 -47.59 -25.01
N ASN A 815 -4.54 -48.86 -24.79
CA ASN A 815 -5.85 -49.22 -24.23
C ASN A 815 -6.08 -48.56 -22.86
N ILE A 816 -5.06 -48.54 -21.98
CA ILE A 816 -5.16 -47.91 -20.66
C ILE A 816 -5.34 -46.38 -20.81
N ALA A 817 -4.57 -45.73 -21.69
CA ALA A 817 -4.75 -44.31 -21.97
C ALA A 817 -6.16 -44.01 -22.51
N ASP A 818 -6.65 -44.81 -23.46
CA ASP A 818 -7.99 -44.67 -24.06
C ASP A 818 -9.12 -44.82 -23.04
N ASP A 819 -8.98 -45.70 -22.05
CA ASP A 819 -9.99 -45.86 -20.99
C ASP A 819 -10.14 -44.58 -20.13
N PHE A 820 -9.07 -43.82 -19.91
CA PHE A 820 -9.12 -42.55 -19.16
C PHE A 820 -9.45 -41.36 -20.07
N GLU A 821 -8.73 -41.18 -21.18
CA GLU A 821 -8.87 -40.07 -22.14
C GLU A 821 -10.25 -40.03 -22.83
N LYS A 822 -10.85 -41.20 -23.12
CA LYS A 822 -12.02 -41.32 -24.01
C LYS A 822 -13.21 -42.04 -23.39
N ARG A 823 -13.04 -42.69 -22.22
CA ARG A 823 -14.09 -43.45 -21.53
C ARG A 823 -14.25 -43.09 -20.04
N GLU A 824 -13.69 -41.95 -19.62
CA GLU A 824 -13.87 -41.34 -18.29
C GLU A 824 -13.49 -42.23 -17.09
N ALA A 825 -12.54 -43.18 -17.23
CA ALA A 825 -12.15 -44.09 -16.16
C ALA A 825 -11.67 -43.40 -14.85
N GLY A 826 -11.28 -42.13 -14.89
CA GLY A 826 -10.88 -41.31 -13.74
C GLY A 826 -11.91 -41.31 -12.60
N ILE A 827 -13.21 -41.08 -12.90
CA ILE A 827 -14.24 -41.03 -11.86
C ILE A 827 -14.47 -42.41 -11.21
N HIS A 828 -14.32 -43.48 -11.98
CA HIS A 828 -14.40 -44.85 -11.48
C HIS A 828 -13.19 -45.22 -10.61
N LEU A 829 -11.97 -44.79 -11.00
CA LEU A 829 -10.77 -45.00 -10.20
C LEU A 829 -10.82 -44.20 -8.89
N TYR A 830 -11.27 -42.95 -8.95
CA TYR A 830 -11.43 -42.11 -7.77
C TYR A 830 -12.42 -42.73 -6.77
N HIS A 831 -13.61 -43.14 -7.21
CA HIS A 831 -14.59 -43.80 -6.33
C HIS A 831 -14.09 -45.15 -5.81
N TYR A 832 -13.31 -45.90 -6.59
CA TYR A 832 -12.66 -47.13 -6.12
C TYR A 832 -11.66 -46.85 -4.99
N LEU A 833 -10.73 -45.91 -5.18
CA LEU A 833 -9.71 -45.58 -4.17
C LEU A 833 -10.33 -44.89 -2.93
N MET A 834 -11.38 -44.09 -3.09
CA MET A 834 -12.12 -43.51 -1.97
C MET A 834 -12.93 -44.55 -1.18
N ASN A 835 -13.30 -45.68 -1.78
CA ASN A 835 -14.03 -46.77 -1.12
C ASN A 835 -13.16 -47.95 -0.66
N LEU A 836 -11.87 -47.96 -1.00
CA LEU A 836 -10.93 -48.98 -0.54
C LEU A 836 -10.69 -48.87 0.97
N ASP A 837 -10.86 -49.97 1.70
CA ASP A 837 -10.65 -50.00 3.15
C ASP A 837 -9.16 -49.86 3.51
N ILE A 838 -8.81 -48.77 4.18
CA ILE A 838 -7.49 -48.47 4.74
C ILE A 838 -7.47 -48.52 6.28
N SER A 839 -8.51 -49.06 6.92
CA SER A 839 -8.62 -49.15 8.38
C SER A 839 -7.41 -49.86 9.00
N GLY A 840 -6.68 -49.15 9.86
CA GLY A 840 -5.49 -49.69 10.54
C GLY A 840 -4.23 -49.86 9.68
N PHE A 841 -4.29 -49.54 8.37
CA PHE A 841 -3.14 -49.62 7.45
C PHE A 841 -2.05 -48.61 7.82
N ASN A 842 -0.81 -49.07 7.90
CA ASN A 842 0.37 -48.23 8.09
C ASN A 842 1.44 -48.62 7.06
N PRO A 843 1.75 -47.77 6.06
CA PRO A 843 2.70 -48.08 5.01
C PRO A 843 4.11 -48.48 5.48
N GLN A 844 4.61 -47.92 6.60
CA GLN A 844 5.94 -48.29 7.13
C GLN A 844 5.97 -49.68 7.78
N ARG A 845 4.80 -50.25 8.11
CA ARG A 845 4.65 -51.54 8.82
C ARG A 845 4.13 -52.65 7.91
N ASP A 846 3.16 -52.34 7.05
CA ASP A 846 2.33 -53.34 6.37
C ASP A 846 2.80 -53.70 4.96
N PHE A 847 3.66 -52.88 4.33
CA PHE A 847 4.22 -53.21 3.02
C PHE A 847 5.09 -54.48 3.11
N PRO A 848 4.84 -55.52 2.30
CA PRO A 848 5.66 -56.73 2.29
C PRO A 848 7.14 -56.43 2.01
N THR A 849 8.05 -57.16 2.67
CA THR A 849 9.49 -57.04 2.41
C THR A 849 9.84 -57.73 1.09
N THR A 850 9.95 -56.92 0.03
CA THR A 850 10.31 -57.34 -1.33
C THR A 850 11.73 -57.90 -1.43
N GLU A 851 12.02 -58.64 -2.50
CA GLU A 851 13.32 -59.30 -2.70
C GLU A 851 14.45 -58.26 -2.88
N MET A 852 14.24 -57.27 -3.74
CA MET A 852 15.12 -56.10 -3.90
C MET A 852 15.43 -55.39 -2.57
N LYS A 853 14.47 -55.33 -1.62
CA LYS A 853 14.73 -54.75 -0.29
C LYS A 853 15.64 -55.62 0.58
N LYS A 854 15.60 -56.95 0.42
CA LYS A 854 16.51 -57.89 1.12
C LYS A 854 17.90 -57.86 0.50
N GLU A 855 17.99 -57.78 -0.82
CA GLU A 855 19.24 -57.60 -1.57
C GLU A 855 19.97 -56.33 -1.09
N LEU A 856 19.31 -55.16 -1.18
CA LEU A 856 19.86 -53.88 -0.69
C LEU A 856 20.11 -53.84 0.83
N GLN A 857 19.53 -54.74 1.63
CA GLN A 857 19.88 -54.89 3.05
C GLN A 857 21.08 -55.83 3.28
N ALA A 858 21.32 -56.80 2.39
CA ALA A 858 22.50 -57.64 2.41
C ALA A 858 23.74 -56.89 1.91
N ASP A 859 23.61 -56.08 0.86
CA ASP A 859 24.67 -55.22 0.32
C ASP A 859 25.10 -54.08 1.28
N ALA A 860 24.38 -53.92 2.40
CA ALA A 860 24.64 -52.91 3.44
C ALA A 860 25.42 -53.44 4.66
N ILE A 861 25.82 -54.73 4.65
CA ILE A 861 26.38 -55.47 5.81
C ILE A 861 27.80 -55.98 5.52
#